data_AF-A0A7C3ZT13-F1
#
_entry.id   AF-A0A7C3ZT13-F1
#
_cell.length_a   1.000
_cell.length_b   1.000
_cell.length_c   1.000
_cell.angle_alpha   90.00
_cell.angle_beta   90.00
_cell.angle_gamma   90.00
#
_symmetry.space_group_name_H-M   'P 1'
#
loop_
_entity.id
_entity.type
_entity.pdbx_description
1 polymer ?
#
loop_
_entity_poly.entity_id
_entity_poly.type
_entity_poly.pdbx_seq_one_letter_code
_entity_poly.pdbx_strand_id
1 'polypeptide(L)'
;MTRKTNTDMNEKILLVTVGASPAPIVTAIQNLQPDRVIFFCNEKYQDQIIGEGLPCQIIKGKIVINSPNIPTITRLGNRFDPTRDLKIIQNSDDLTECYHLAGASIRHIQESNPECQIYADYTGGTKTMSLGLALAALENGISLQVNSPVSLTTVTHSRLPLPFLDALSKKFLAPKKANSITAFHVSNFKAFADMQYIPIRPLTLIYGANSSGKSSVIHSLLLANHAIKSNGELDIYRTEAGGDSVDLGGFGQYVHRRDRRRQVEWAVDIDPKQLNLPDPGLGDLLQSVNKLTVGVGIGTRRSGNGRVRVRSFFIEADGSTVLNMSSRPRGRLQLDSLDYKHPIVSQLIEAIVQTQTFALNVTAEVRDEIEQVVNELVPEITARVSRLLPTKIKVGEDGDQPNLERSLQLGQGDLADTVRLVFPYRLSELIGAIADTIERELGRLQYLGPFRTYPPRHFAFSRQQDTNWYAGGGYAWDILLNNGEVRGKVNAWLGDKERMKSPYELVVRHLLPDSQLAAELYPRIAKGFHDLTTKLIFHAAGFGGDIQEQIERLRGDLEAAGIDLESLDTALPEIELLVSMLTDVDSLSEEWVEQMSAAGDPISDLVLIDKRTKTPVSHRDIGIGVSQVIPILVSCYGLSNGLVAIEQPEIHLHPKLQAELGDVFIESALGEQKNVFLLETHSEHLLLRIMRRMRETFEGRLPKGMPPVRPEDVCVLFVEPDAKGSIVREMPLNKRGELVKAWPGGFFEEEMDEIF
;
A
#
# COMPACT_ATOMS: atom_id res chain seq x y z
N MET A 1 28.09 -41.69 -8.89
CA MET A 1 26.70 -42.15 -8.63
C MET A 1 26.66 -43.00 -7.36
N THR A 2 26.54 -42.35 -6.20
CA THR A 2 25.97 -43.00 -5.01
C THR A 2 24.53 -43.34 -5.35
N ARG A 3 24.21 -44.64 -5.35
CA ARG A 3 22.83 -45.13 -5.42
C ARG A 3 22.01 -44.36 -4.40
N LYS A 4 21.12 -43.47 -4.85
CA LYS A 4 20.03 -42.96 -4.00
C LYS A 4 19.35 -44.19 -3.41
N THR A 5 19.52 -44.38 -2.11
CA THR A 5 18.90 -45.45 -1.37
C THR A 5 17.39 -45.36 -1.56
N ASN A 6 16.69 -46.49 -1.55
CA ASN A 6 15.24 -46.59 -1.71
C ASN A 6 14.41 -45.76 -0.69
N THR A 7 15.06 -45.01 0.20
CA THR A 7 14.53 -44.00 1.12
C THR A 7 14.35 -42.60 0.51
N ASP A 8 14.99 -42.26 -0.62
CA ASP A 8 14.93 -40.89 -1.19
C ASP A 8 13.65 -40.60 -2.01
N MET A 9 12.85 -41.61 -2.32
CA MET A 9 11.66 -41.48 -3.19
C MET A 9 10.42 -40.89 -2.46
N ASN A 10 10.58 -40.39 -1.22
CA ASN A 10 9.47 -39.84 -0.43
C ASN A 10 9.96 -39.01 0.79
N GLU A 11 11.06 -38.25 0.66
CA GLU A 11 11.61 -37.44 1.77
C GLU A 11 10.56 -36.43 2.26
N LYS A 12 10.18 -36.48 3.54
CA LYS A 12 9.26 -35.53 4.16
C LYS A 12 10.01 -34.36 4.77
N ILE A 13 9.76 -33.17 4.25
CA ILE A 13 10.39 -31.95 4.73
C ILE A 13 9.35 -31.08 5.42
N LEU A 14 9.61 -30.73 6.68
CA LEU A 14 8.74 -29.88 7.47
C LEU A 14 9.35 -28.47 7.62
N LEU A 15 8.59 -27.46 7.18
CA LEU A 15 8.89 -26.05 7.38
C LEU A 15 8.13 -25.59 8.62
N VAL A 16 8.82 -25.05 9.61
CA VAL A 16 8.21 -24.56 10.86
C VAL A 16 8.70 -23.17 11.21
N THR A 17 7.80 -22.37 11.79
CA THR A 17 8.12 -21.08 12.39
C THR A 17 8.32 -21.23 13.90
N VAL A 18 9.39 -20.63 14.43
CA VAL A 18 9.80 -20.76 15.83
C VAL A 18 9.36 -19.53 16.62
N GLY A 19 8.57 -19.77 17.67
CA GLY A 19 8.09 -18.73 18.57
C GLY A 19 8.40 -19.05 20.03
N ALA A 20 7.68 -18.43 20.95
CA ALA A 20 7.92 -18.58 22.39
C ALA A 20 7.62 -19.99 22.93
N SER A 21 6.74 -20.76 22.29
CA SER A 21 6.40 -22.11 22.71
C SER A 21 7.00 -23.16 21.78
N PRO A 22 7.84 -24.07 22.28
CA PRO A 22 8.34 -25.20 21.49
C PRO A 22 7.30 -26.32 21.34
N ALA A 23 6.24 -26.34 22.16
CA ALA A 23 5.32 -27.46 22.24
C ALA A 23 4.58 -27.79 20.92
N PRO A 24 4.00 -26.80 20.19
CA PRO A 24 3.36 -27.09 18.90
C PRO A 24 4.33 -27.65 17.85
N ILE A 25 5.57 -27.15 17.85
CA ILE A 25 6.62 -27.56 16.92
C ILE A 25 7.09 -28.98 17.23
N VAL A 26 7.28 -29.30 18.52
CA VAL A 26 7.60 -30.66 18.97
C VAL A 26 6.49 -31.63 18.59
N THR A 27 5.22 -31.26 18.78
CA THR A 27 4.07 -32.05 18.36
C THR A 27 4.03 -32.24 16.83
N ALA A 28 4.28 -31.19 16.05
CA ALA A 28 4.34 -31.26 14.59
C ALA A 28 5.39 -32.26 14.10
N ILE A 29 6.61 -32.18 14.64
CA ILE A 29 7.73 -33.05 14.27
C ILE A 29 7.44 -34.50 14.72
N GLN A 30 6.88 -34.71 15.90
CA GLN A 30 6.55 -36.04 16.41
C GLN A 30 5.43 -36.72 15.62
N ASN A 31 4.42 -35.95 15.20
CA ASN A 31 3.28 -36.45 14.44
C ASN A 31 3.64 -36.74 12.98
N LEU A 32 4.35 -35.81 12.33
CA LEU A 32 4.69 -35.92 10.91
C LEU A 32 5.87 -36.88 10.67
N GLN A 33 6.75 -37.03 11.66
CA GLN A 33 8.03 -37.73 11.57
C GLN A 33 8.79 -37.38 10.28
N PRO A 34 9.15 -36.10 10.08
CA PRO A 34 9.84 -35.67 8.88
C PRO A 34 11.27 -36.20 8.81
N ASP A 35 11.75 -36.39 7.59
CA ASP A 35 13.13 -36.75 7.28
C ASP A 35 14.06 -35.54 7.42
N ARG A 36 13.52 -34.32 7.34
CA ARG A 36 14.23 -33.05 7.53
C ARG A 36 13.30 -31.94 8.04
N VAL A 37 13.80 -31.06 8.90
CA VAL A 37 13.04 -29.91 9.44
C VAL A 37 13.82 -28.63 9.20
N ILE A 38 13.16 -27.61 8.65
CA ILE A 38 13.74 -26.27 8.48
C ILE A 38 13.01 -25.29 9.40
N PHE A 39 13.79 -24.61 10.24
CA PHE A 39 13.32 -23.68 11.25
C PHE A 39 13.48 -22.24 10.78
N PHE A 40 12.36 -21.51 10.68
CA PHE A 40 12.34 -20.06 10.50
C PHE A 40 12.23 -19.42 11.87
N CYS A 41 13.28 -18.70 12.29
CA CYS A 41 13.44 -18.28 13.67
C CYS A 41 13.95 -16.86 13.75
N ASN A 42 13.41 -16.05 14.65
CA ASN A 42 14.07 -14.81 15.04
C ASN A 42 15.32 -15.14 15.89
N GLU A 43 16.37 -14.33 15.84
CA GLU A 43 17.54 -14.41 16.73
C GLU A 43 17.14 -14.62 18.20
N LYS A 44 16.07 -13.97 18.66
CA LYS A 44 15.52 -14.12 20.02
C LYS A 44 15.21 -15.57 20.42
N TYR A 45 14.84 -16.43 19.46
CA TYR A 45 14.42 -17.81 19.73
C TYR A 45 15.42 -18.85 19.20
N GLN A 46 16.57 -18.40 18.68
CA GLN A 46 17.60 -19.25 18.09
C GLN A 46 18.13 -20.31 19.08
N ASP A 47 18.21 -19.97 20.36
CA ASP A 47 18.63 -20.89 21.41
C ASP A 47 17.70 -22.12 21.53
N GLN A 48 16.41 -22.00 21.17
CA GLN A 48 15.52 -23.15 21.16
C GLN A 48 15.89 -24.17 20.08
N ILE A 49 16.73 -23.81 19.10
CA ILE A 49 17.17 -24.68 18.01
C ILE A 49 18.61 -25.16 18.21
N ILE A 50 19.53 -24.25 18.53
CA ILE A 50 20.98 -24.56 18.61
C ILE A 50 21.59 -24.34 20.00
N GLY A 51 20.82 -23.86 20.98
CA GLY A 51 21.32 -23.60 22.32
C GLY A 51 21.76 -24.89 23.05
N GLU A 52 22.83 -24.78 23.82
CA GLU A 52 23.32 -25.86 24.69
C GLU A 52 22.52 -25.93 26.01
N GLY A 53 22.51 -27.09 26.66
CA GLY A 53 21.83 -27.29 27.93
C GLY A 53 20.32 -27.50 27.77
N LEU A 54 19.50 -26.67 28.44
CA LEU A 54 18.04 -26.80 28.48
C LEU A 54 17.32 -25.50 28.01
N PRO A 55 17.48 -25.08 26.75
CA PRO A 55 16.99 -23.80 26.25
C PRO A 55 15.48 -23.76 26.00
N CYS A 56 14.79 -24.89 25.98
CA CYS A 56 13.35 -24.96 25.72
C CYS A 56 12.54 -25.03 27.01
N GLN A 57 11.45 -24.27 27.10
CA GLN A 57 10.49 -24.36 28.19
C GLN A 57 9.17 -24.95 27.70
N ILE A 58 8.85 -26.17 28.12
CA ILE A 58 7.58 -26.82 27.82
C ILE A 58 6.63 -26.64 29.00
N ILE A 59 5.53 -25.94 28.78
CA ILE A 59 4.49 -25.73 29.79
C ILE A 59 3.46 -26.87 29.69
N LYS A 60 3.36 -27.72 30.72
CA LYS A 60 2.31 -28.73 30.86
C LYS A 60 1.45 -28.39 32.08
N GLY A 61 0.32 -27.72 31.84
CA GLY A 61 -0.53 -27.21 32.92
C GLY A 61 0.20 -26.10 33.71
N LYS A 62 0.42 -26.31 35.02
CA LYS A 62 1.17 -25.37 35.88
C LYS A 62 2.68 -25.67 35.99
N ILE A 63 3.16 -26.70 35.30
CA ILE A 63 4.55 -27.16 35.41
C ILE A 63 5.35 -26.68 34.20
N VAL A 64 6.44 -25.96 34.44
CA VAL A 64 7.43 -25.58 33.43
C VAL A 64 8.54 -26.60 33.44
N ILE A 65 8.73 -27.28 32.30
CA ILE A 65 9.78 -28.29 32.13
C ILE A 65 10.86 -27.70 31.23
N ASN A 66 12.02 -27.42 31.82
CA ASN A 66 13.22 -27.08 31.06
C ASN A 66 13.67 -28.32 30.29
N SER A 67 13.79 -28.17 28.99
CA SER A 67 14.02 -29.25 28.05
C SER A 67 15.18 -28.86 27.12
N PRO A 68 15.90 -29.84 26.55
CA PRO A 68 16.94 -29.58 25.54
C PRO A 68 16.42 -28.79 24.33
N ASN A 69 17.28 -28.36 23.41
CA ASN A 69 16.81 -27.74 22.17
C ASN A 69 15.86 -28.65 21.38
N ILE A 70 15.02 -28.05 20.52
CA ILE A 70 13.99 -28.75 19.75
C ILE A 70 14.58 -29.97 18.99
N PRO A 71 15.69 -29.84 18.23
CA PRO A 71 16.30 -30.99 17.55
C PRO A 71 16.69 -32.15 18.48
N THR A 72 17.11 -31.85 19.71
CA THR A 72 17.44 -32.86 20.72
C THR A 72 16.18 -33.50 21.31
N ILE A 73 15.15 -32.71 21.63
CA ILE A 73 13.86 -33.23 22.15
C ILE A 73 13.20 -34.16 21.13
N THR A 74 13.22 -33.79 19.85
CA THR A 74 12.56 -34.53 18.77
C THR A 74 13.46 -35.60 18.14
N ARG A 75 14.70 -35.76 18.63
CA ARG A 75 15.69 -36.74 18.15
C ARG A 75 15.91 -36.64 16.64
N LEU A 76 16.11 -35.42 16.12
CA LEU A 76 16.42 -35.23 14.71
C LEU A 76 17.79 -35.83 14.38
N GLY A 77 18.79 -35.69 15.25
CA GLY A 77 20.14 -36.23 15.02
C GLY A 77 20.70 -35.72 13.70
N ASN A 78 21.22 -36.61 12.86
CA ASN A 78 21.78 -36.27 11.54
C ASN A 78 20.74 -35.73 10.53
N ARG A 79 19.45 -35.67 10.89
CA ARG A 79 18.36 -35.07 10.07
C ARG A 79 18.26 -33.55 10.19
N PHE A 80 19.04 -32.92 11.05
CA PHE A 80 19.10 -31.48 11.21
C PHE A 80 20.56 -31.00 11.13
N ASP A 81 20.83 -30.08 10.21
CA ASP A 81 22.11 -29.37 10.10
C ASP A 81 21.85 -27.87 10.29
N PRO A 82 22.39 -27.23 11.35
CA PRO A 82 22.12 -25.81 11.64
C PRO A 82 22.62 -24.86 10.54
N THR A 83 23.63 -25.23 9.74
CA THR A 83 24.11 -24.40 8.64
C THR A 83 23.14 -24.37 7.47
N ARG A 84 22.36 -25.43 7.33
CA ARG A 84 21.44 -25.66 6.21
C ARG A 84 19.98 -25.34 6.59
N ASP A 85 19.59 -25.73 7.80
CA ASP A 85 18.20 -25.92 8.23
C ASP A 85 17.71 -24.89 9.26
N LEU A 86 18.56 -23.95 9.67
CA LEU A 86 18.16 -22.79 10.48
C LEU A 86 18.18 -21.53 9.62
N LYS A 87 17.02 -20.87 9.48
CA LYS A 87 16.83 -19.62 8.74
C LYS A 87 16.50 -18.51 9.73
N ILE A 88 17.45 -17.59 9.92
CA ILE A 88 17.29 -16.46 10.83
C ILE A 88 16.51 -15.35 10.14
N ILE A 89 15.42 -14.91 10.76
CA ILE A 89 14.63 -13.74 10.39
C ILE A 89 15.06 -12.60 11.30
N GLN A 90 15.57 -11.51 10.71
CA GLN A 90 16.06 -10.33 11.42
C GLN A 90 14.91 -9.54 12.04
N ASN A 91 13.81 -9.36 11.31
CA ASN A 91 12.59 -8.71 11.79
C ASN A 91 11.37 -9.63 11.68
N SER A 92 10.98 -10.25 12.80
CA SER A 92 9.81 -11.14 12.85
C SER A 92 8.46 -10.46 12.62
N ASP A 93 8.42 -9.13 12.52
CA ASP A 93 7.23 -8.34 12.16
C ASP A 93 7.28 -7.80 10.72
N ASP A 94 8.34 -8.10 9.96
CA ASP A 94 8.43 -7.81 8.52
C ASP A 94 7.88 -8.99 7.72
N LEU A 95 6.66 -8.82 7.17
CA LEU A 95 6.01 -9.83 6.36
C LEU A 95 6.78 -10.13 5.07
N THR A 96 7.40 -9.11 4.47
CA THR A 96 8.15 -9.21 3.22
C THR A 96 9.41 -10.06 3.44
N GLU A 97 10.12 -9.83 4.55
CA GLU A 97 11.27 -10.65 4.96
C GLU A 97 10.86 -12.12 5.20
N CYS A 98 9.82 -12.35 5.99
CA CYS A 98 9.33 -13.69 6.33
C CYS A 98 8.90 -14.47 5.07
N TYR A 99 8.16 -13.82 4.17
CA TYR A 99 7.67 -14.39 2.93
C TYR A 99 8.81 -14.74 1.95
N HIS A 100 9.75 -13.82 1.72
CA HIS A 100 10.86 -14.07 0.78
C HIS A 100 11.80 -15.15 1.28
N LEU A 101 12.12 -15.18 2.59
CA LEU A 101 13.00 -16.20 3.17
C LEU A 101 12.36 -17.60 3.12
N ALA A 102 11.07 -17.70 3.43
CA ALA A 102 10.31 -18.94 3.32
C ALA A 102 10.19 -19.41 1.87
N GLY A 103 9.83 -18.50 0.96
CA GLY A 103 9.70 -18.80 -0.47
C GLY A 103 11.02 -19.24 -1.12
N ALA A 104 12.13 -18.58 -0.79
CA ALA A 104 13.46 -18.98 -1.27
C ALA A 104 13.84 -20.37 -0.76
N SER A 105 13.51 -20.69 0.50
CA SER A 105 13.77 -22.02 1.06
C SER A 105 12.92 -23.10 0.39
N ILE A 106 11.64 -22.85 0.14
CA ILE A 106 10.75 -23.81 -0.54
C ILE A 106 11.24 -24.09 -1.97
N ARG A 107 11.55 -23.04 -2.75
CA ARG A 107 12.06 -23.21 -4.12
C ARG A 107 13.36 -23.99 -4.14
N HIS A 108 14.30 -23.67 -3.24
CA HIS A 108 15.55 -24.40 -3.15
C HIS A 108 15.36 -25.89 -2.83
N ILE A 109 14.37 -26.23 -2.00
CA ILE A 109 14.02 -27.63 -1.70
C ILE A 109 13.41 -28.32 -2.93
N GLN A 110 12.47 -27.67 -3.62
CA GLN A 110 11.84 -28.22 -4.81
C GLN A 110 12.83 -28.42 -5.96
N GLU A 111 13.81 -27.51 -6.10
CA GLU A 111 14.90 -27.62 -7.08
C GLU A 111 15.88 -28.74 -6.74
N SER A 112 16.22 -28.92 -5.45
CA SER A 112 17.19 -29.91 -5.00
C SER A 112 16.61 -31.32 -4.82
N ASN A 113 15.31 -31.44 -4.51
CA ASN A 113 14.60 -32.70 -4.37
C ASN A 113 13.13 -32.59 -4.85
N PRO A 114 12.86 -32.71 -6.16
CA PRO A 114 11.51 -32.54 -6.72
C PRO A 114 10.47 -33.54 -6.20
N GLU A 115 10.92 -34.70 -5.75
CA GLU A 115 10.07 -35.80 -5.26
C GLU A 115 9.81 -35.74 -3.74
N CYS A 116 10.30 -34.70 -3.05
CA CYS A 116 10.08 -34.55 -1.62
C CYS A 116 8.66 -34.06 -1.29
N GLN A 117 8.11 -34.52 -0.17
CA GLN A 117 6.85 -34.03 0.36
C GLN A 117 7.10 -32.89 1.34
N ILE A 118 6.82 -31.67 0.91
CA ILE A 118 6.97 -30.49 1.75
C ILE A 118 5.66 -30.23 2.52
N TYR A 119 5.79 -29.99 3.81
CA TYR A 119 4.73 -29.60 4.72
C TYR A 119 5.09 -28.27 5.37
N ALA A 120 4.13 -27.35 5.44
CA ALA A 120 4.31 -26.08 6.14
C ALA A 120 3.41 -26.01 7.37
N ASP A 121 4.03 -25.95 8.55
CA ASP A 121 3.35 -25.73 9.82
C ASP A 121 3.53 -24.28 10.26
N TYR A 122 2.42 -23.56 10.28
CA TYR A 122 2.34 -22.14 10.65
C TYR A 122 1.76 -21.93 12.06
N THR A 123 1.74 -22.97 12.90
CA THR A 123 1.19 -22.93 14.26
C THR A 123 2.14 -22.22 15.24
N GLY A 124 3.43 -22.11 14.92
CA GLY A 124 4.47 -21.43 15.70
C GLY A 124 4.82 -20.04 15.18
N GLY A 125 5.76 -19.34 15.84
CA GLY A 125 6.25 -18.01 15.43
C GLY A 125 5.35 -16.82 15.80
N THR A 126 5.72 -15.64 15.35
CA THR A 126 4.83 -14.46 15.37
C THR A 126 3.75 -14.64 14.31
N LYS A 127 2.62 -13.93 14.45
CA LYS A 127 1.54 -13.96 13.44
C LYS A 127 2.07 -13.63 12.04
N THR A 128 3.04 -12.73 11.95
CA THR A 128 3.69 -12.32 10.71
C THR A 128 4.57 -13.42 10.12
N MET A 129 5.36 -14.11 10.94
CA MET A 129 6.15 -15.28 10.51
C MET A 129 5.24 -16.42 10.03
N SER A 130 4.18 -16.73 10.79
CA SER A 130 3.18 -17.74 10.41
C SER A 130 2.52 -17.40 9.08
N LEU A 131 2.12 -16.13 8.89
CA LEU A 131 1.52 -15.64 7.66
C LEU A 131 2.50 -15.67 6.49
N GLY A 132 3.76 -15.26 6.69
CA GLY A 132 4.80 -15.29 5.67
C GLY A 132 5.09 -16.71 5.16
N LEU A 133 5.20 -17.68 6.08
CA LEU A 133 5.35 -19.09 5.73
C LEU A 133 4.10 -19.64 5.02
N ALA A 134 2.90 -19.31 5.50
CA ALA A 134 1.67 -19.78 4.88
C ALA A 134 1.47 -19.24 3.46
N LEU A 135 1.77 -17.95 3.23
CA LEU A 135 1.70 -17.33 1.90
C LEU A 135 2.73 -17.95 0.94
N ALA A 136 3.98 -18.11 1.40
CA ALA A 136 5.02 -18.75 0.59
C ALA A 136 4.67 -20.21 0.27
N ALA A 137 4.13 -20.96 1.22
CA ALA A 137 3.69 -22.34 1.01
C ALA A 137 2.55 -22.42 0.00
N LEU A 138 1.52 -21.58 0.12
CA LEU A 138 0.39 -21.56 -0.81
C LEU A 138 0.78 -21.19 -2.24
N GLU A 139 1.68 -20.22 -2.39
CA GLU A 139 2.20 -19.82 -3.70
C GLU A 139 2.97 -20.94 -4.40
N ASN A 140 3.73 -21.73 -3.63
CA ASN A 140 4.56 -22.81 -4.16
C ASN A 140 3.84 -24.17 -4.17
N GLY A 141 2.51 -24.19 -3.97
CA GLY A 141 1.69 -25.41 -4.03
C GLY A 141 1.89 -26.39 -2.87
N ILE A 142 2.40 -25.92 -1.74
CA ILE A 142 2.73 -26.73 -0.56
C ILE A 142 1.51 -26.91 0.36
N SER A 143 1.38 -28.09 0.96
CA SER A 143 0.28 -28.38 1.90
C SER A 143 0.47 -27.67 3.23
N LEU A 144 -0.58 -27.01 3.71
CA LEU A 144 -0.60 -26.34 5.01
C LEU A 144 -1.08 -27.28 6.11
N GLN A 145 -0.43 -27.21 7.28
CA GLN A 145 -0.83 -27.91 8.50
C GLN A 145 -1.05 -26.93 9.66
N VAL A 146 -2.08 -27.22 10.46
CA VAL A 146 -2.33 -26.57 11.75
C VAL A 146 -2.41 -27.62 12.84
N ASN A 147 -1.61 -27.44 13.89
CA ASN A 147 -1.68 -28.24 15.10
C ASN A 147 -2.55 -27.54 16.15
N SER A 148 -3.84 -27.87 16.16
CA SER A 148 -4.71 -27.56 17.31
C SER A 148 -4.54 -28.66 18.37
N PRO A 149 -4.64 -28.38 19.68
CA PRO A 149 -4.56 -29.40 20.73
C PRO A 149 -5.60 -30.55 20.65
N VAL A 150 -6.47 -30.57 19.62
CA VAL A 150 -7.55 -31.57 19.47
C VAL A 150 -7.57 -32.28 18.10
N SER A 151 -6.97 -31.75 17.01
CA SER A 151 -6.83 -32.50 15.74
C SER A 151 -5.85 -31.87 14.74
N LEU A 152 -5.34 -32.72 13.83
CA LEU A 152 -4.51 -32.35 12.68
C LEU A 152 -5.42 -32.14 11.47
N THR A 153 -5.40 -30.94 10.87
CA THR A 153 -6.16 -30.64 9.63
C THR A 153 -5.19 -30.36 8.49
N THR A 154 -5.16 -31.23 7.48
CA THR A 154 -4.37 -31.03 6.25
C THR A 154 -5.22 -30.29 5.22
N VAL A 155 -4.75 -29.13 4.75
CA VAL A 155 -5.37 -28.43 3.63
C VAL A 155 -4.56 -28.75 2.36
N THR A 156 -5.06 -29.66 1.52
CA THR A 156 -4.50 -29.98 0.21
C THR A 156 -5.23 -29.22 -0.90
N HIS A 157 -4.49 -28.50 -1.74
CA HIS A 157 -5.08 -27.82 -2.89
C HIS A 157 -5.12 -28.72 -4.13
N SER A 158 -6.34 -29.01 -4.60
CA SER A 158 -6.62 -28.90 -6.02
C SER A 158 -6.49 -27.41 -6.39
N ARG A 159 -5.68 -27.13 -7.42
CA ARG A 159 -5.28 -25.80 -7.92
C ARG A 159 -6.30 -24.70 -7.59
N LEU A 160 -5.94 -23.81 -6.66
CA LEU A 160 -6.59 -22.51 -6.61
C LEU A 160 -6.13 -21.73 -7.84
N PRO A 161 -7.06 -21.19 -8.65
CA PRO A 161 -6.67 -20.33 -9.76
C PRO A 161 -6.03 -19.07 -9.19
N LEU A 162 -4.91 -18.61 -9.77
CA LEU A 162 -4.24 -17.32 -9.51
C LEU A 162 -5.18 -16.13 -9.22
N PRO A 163 -6.36 -15.97 -9.88
CA PRO A 163 -7.33 -14.94 -9.51
C PRO A 163 -7.90 -15.05 -8.07
N PHE A 164 -7.74 -16.17 -7.37
CA PHE A 164 -8.17 -16.33 -5.98
C PHE A 164 -7.15 -15.77 -4.97
N LEU A 165 -5.85 -15.81 -5.26
CA LEU A 165 -4.82 -15.14 -4.44
C LEU A 165 -4.87 -13.61 -4.63
N ASP A 166 -5.14 -13.16 -5.86
CA ASP A 166 -5.42 -11.75 -6.15
C ASP A 166 -6.77 -11.30 -5.57
N ALA A 167 -7.78 -12.19 -5.52
CA ALA A 167 -9.02 -11.92 -4.80
C ALA A 167 -8.84 -11.96 -3.27
N LEU A 168 -7.98 -12.80 -2.70
CA LEU A 168 -7.73 -12.87 -1.26
C LEU A 168 -6.91 -11.67 -0.77
N SER A 169 -5.92 -11.20 -1.52
CA SER A 169 -5.20 -9.95 -1.21
C SER A 169 -6.12 -8.74 -1.28
N LYS A 170 -7.02 -8.69 -2.27
CA LYS A 170 -8.07 -7.65 -2.40
C LYS A 170 -9.22 -7.78 -1.40
N LYS A 171 -9.44 -8.96 -0.78
CA LYS A 171 -10.60 -9.25 0.08
C LYS A 171 -10.27 -9.41 1.57
N PHE A 172 -9.02 -9.65 1.96
CA PHE A 172 -8.61 -9.80 3.36
C PHE A 172 -7.67 -8.70 3.90
N LEU A 173 -7.14 -7.81 3.05
CA LEU A 173 -6.38 -6.62 3.48
C LEU A 173 -7.08 -5.28 3.22
N ALA A 174 -8.36 -5.31 2.84
CA ALA A 174 -9.21 -4.14 2.91
C ALA A 174 -10.58 -4.56 3.47
N PRO A 175 -11.04 -4.01 4.60
CA PRO A 175 -12.47 -3.86 4.71
C PRO A 175 -12.88 -2.95 3.54
N LYS A 176 -13.82 -3.40 2.70
CA LYS A 176 -14.64 -2.52 1.83
C LYS A 176 -15.46 -1.59 2.72
N LYS A 177 -14.80 -0.72 3.47
CA LYS A 177 -15.41 0.37 4.23
C LYS A 177 -15.54 1.54 3.27
N ALA A 178 -16.61 2.30 3.44
CA ALA A 178 -16.79 3.58 2.77
C ALA A 178 -15.59 4.51 3.08
N ASN A 179 -15.51 5.66 2.41
CA ASN A 179 -14.51 6.66 2.78
C ASN A 179 -14.78 7.16 4.21
N SER A 180 -13.73 7.13 5.03
CA SER A 180 -13.82 7.51 6.45
C SER A 180 -13.82 9.02 6.63
N ILE A 181 -13.15 9.76 5.73
CA ILE A 181 -13.19 11.22 5.71
C ILE A 181 -14.48 11.68 5.02
N THR A 182 -15.24 12.52 5.71
CA THR A 182 -16.54 13.07 5.27
C THR A 182 -16.47 14.55 4.91
N ALA A 183 -15.45 15.27 5.39
CA ALA A 183 -15.19 16.66 5.05
C ALA A 183 -13.78 17.06 5.49
N PHE A 184 -13.33 18.24 5.04
CA PHE A 184 -12.16 18.90 5.60
C PHE A 184 -12.42 20.40 5.83
N HIS A 185 -11.59 20.98 6.67
CA HIS A 185 -11.63 22.38 7.04
C HIS A 185 -10.29 23.04 6.77
N VAL A 186 -10.33 24.29 6.36
CA VAL A 186 -9.11 25.08 6.17
C VAL A 186 -9.36 26.55 6.54
N SER A 187 -8.42 27.14 7.28
CA SER A 187 -8.45 28.56 7.63
C SER A 187 -7.08 29.20 7.42
N ASN A 188 -7.08 30.53 7.22
CA ASN A 188 -5.87 31.34 7.04
C ASN A 188 -4.92 30.80 5.93
N PHE A 189 -5.48 30.21 4.87
CA PHE A 189 -4.76 29.61 3.74
C PHE A 189 -5.14 30.29 2.42
N LYS A 190 -4.16 30.84 1.71
CA LYS A 190 -4.30 31.56 0.43
C LYS A 190 -5.45 32.58 0.50
N ALA A 191 -6.55 32.33 -0.21
CA ALA A 191 -7.70 33.23 -0.27
C ALA A 191 -8.57 33.17 0.99
N PHE A 192 -8.52 32.08 1.76
CA PHE A 192 -9.37 31.85 2.93
C PHE A 192 -8.79 32.52 4.17
N ALA A 193 -9.53 33.48 4.71
CA ALA A 193 -9.20 34.14 5.97
C ALA A 193 -9.77 33.37 7.16
N ASP A 194 -11.11 33.24 7.17
CA ASP A 194 -11.87 32.52 8.19
C ASP A 194 -11.93 31.01 7.83
N MET A 195 -12.32 30.17 8.78
CA MET A 195 -12.41 28.72 8.57
C MET A 195 -13.51 28.37 7.57
N GLN A 196 -13.15 27.57 6.56
CA GLN A 196 -14.06 27.05 5.54
C GLN A 196 -14.33 25.58 5.81
N TYR A 197 -15.60 25.19 5.63
CA TYR A 197 -16.05 23.80 5.70
C TYR A 197 -16.25 23.24 4.29
N ILE A 198 -15.58 22.14 3.96
CA ILE A 198 -15.64 21.51 2.63
C ILE A 198 -16.11 20.05 2.79
N PRO A 199 -17.41 19.78 2.59
CA PRO A 199 -17.94 18.42 2.53
C PRO A 199 -17.30 17.60 1.42
N ILE A 200 -17.09 16.31 1.67
CA ILE A 200 -16.67 15.33 0.67
C ILE A 200 -17.80 14.32 0.49
N ARG A 201 -18.40 14.34 -0.70
CA ARG A 201 -19.35 13.33 -1.21
C ARG A 201 -18.74 12.59 -2.40
N PRO A 202 -19.26 11.42 -2.80
CA PRO A 202 -18.78 10.68 -3.97
C PRO A 202 -18.50 11.56 -5.20
N LEU A 203 -19.37 12.55 -5.45
CA LEU A 203 -19.15 13.60 -6.43
C LEU A 203 -19.21 14.97 -5.76
N THR A 204 -18.06 15.62 -5.59
CA THR A 204 -17.96 16.98 -5.06
C THR A 204 -17.52 17.92 -6.17
N LEU A 205 -18.39 18.85 -6.59
CA LEU A 205 -18.14 19.82 -7.65
C LEU A 205 -17.83 21.19 -7.04
N ILE A 206 -16.78 21.86 -7.52
CA ILE A 206 -16.33 23.15 -7.01
C ILE A 206 -16.43 24.19 -8.14
N TYR A 207 -17.36 25.14 -7.97
CA TYR A 207 -17.65 26.26 -8.87
C TYR A 207 -17.27 27.61 -8.23
N GLY A 208 -17.28 28.67 -9.03
CA GLY A 208 -16.96 30.03 -8.58
C GLY A 208 -16.25 30.85 -9.65
N ALA A 209 -16.28 32.17 -9.49
CA ALA A 209 -15.60 33.09 -10.39
C ALA A 209 -14.09 32.85 -10.49
N ASN A 210 -13.46 33.34 -11.56
CA ASN A 210 -12.00 33.31 -11.67
C ASN A 210 -11.36 34.08 -10.51
N SER A 211 -10.26 33.54 -9.99
CA SER A 211 -9.56 34.11 -8.82
C SER A 211 -10.39 34.17 -7.52
N SER A 212 -11.53 33.47 -7.43
CA SER A 212 -12.35 33.44 -6.20
C SER A 212 -11.78 32.56 -5.09
N GLY A 213 -10.79 31.72 -5.39
CA GLY A 213 -10.14 30.85 -4.40
C GLY A 213 -10.39 29.34 -4.59
N LYS A 214 -11.10 28.91 -5.63
CA LYS A 214 -11.40 27.48 -5.94
C LYS A 214 -10.20 26.55 -5.78
N SER A 215 -9.09 26.83 -6.45
CA SER A 215 -7.89 25.98 -6.39
C SER A 215 -7.28 25.93 -4.98
N SER A 216 -7.54 26.92 -4.12
CA SER A 216 -7.10 26.87 -2.71
C SER A 216 -7.73 25.70 -1.96
N VAL A 217 -8.92 25.25 -2.36
CA VAL A 217 -9.60 24.06 -1.81
C VAL A 217 -8.73 22.83 -2.05
N ILE A 218 -8.42 22.52 -3.32
CA ILE A 218 -7.61 21.35 -3.71
C ILE A 218 -6.17 21.48 -3.18
N HIS A 219 -5.56 22.66 -3.30
CA HIS A 219 -4.18 22.89 -2.85
C HIS A 219 -3.99 22.63 -1.35
N SER A 220 -4.99 22.93 -0.52
CA SER A 220 -4.91 22.67 0.93
C SER A 220 -4.85 21.17 1.23
N LEU A 221 -5.59 20.35 0.46
CA LEU A 221 -5.57 18.89 0.53
C LEU A 221 -4.25 18.32 0.04
N LEU A 222 -3.68 18.88 -1.04
CA LEU A 222 -2.36 18.47 -1.54
C LEU A 222 -1.22 18.78 -0.57
N LEU A 223 -1.30 19.90 0.16
CA LEU A 223 -0.35 20.21 1.25
C LEU A 223 -0.41 19.14 2.35
N ALA A 224 -1.62 18.76 2.77
CA ALA A 224 -1.80 17.72 3.79
C ALA A 224 -1.27 16.35 3.32
N ASN A 225 -1.58 15.96 2.08
CA ASN A 225 -1.04 14.73 1.47
C ASN A 225 0.49 14.73 1.40
N HIS A 226 1.10 15.83 0.97
CA HIS A 226 2.55 15.96 0.91
C HIS A 226 3.20 15.85 2.29
N ALA A 227 2.65 16.54 3.29
CA ALA A 227 3.16 16.46 4.66
C ALA A 227 3.16 15.02 5.22
N ILE A 228 2.19 14.20 4.80
CA ILE A 228 2.10 12.78 5.17
C ILE A 228 3.15 11.94 4.46
N LYS A 229 3.36 12.16 3.16
CA LYS A 229 4.31 11.37 2.34
C LYS A 229 5.78 11.77 2.54
N SER A 230 6.05 13.06 2.77
CA SER A 230 7.39 13.65 2.76
C SER A 230 7.89 14.03 4.16
N ASN A 231 7.72 13.14 5.15
CA ASN A 231 8.25 13.31 6.52
C ASN A 231 7.92 14.66 7.19
N GLY A 232 6.71 15.19 6.97
CA GLY A 232 6.22 16.40 7.64
C GLY A 232 6.77 17.71 7.09
N GLU A 233 7.28 17.73 5.85
CA GLU A 233 7.66 18.97 5.19
C GLU A 233 6.45 19.87 4.91
N LEU A 234 6.53 21.12 5.37
CA LEU A 234 5.44 22.09 5.31
C LEU A 234 5.84 23.42 4.65
N ASP A 235 7.11 23.82 4.69
CA ASP A 235 7.59 25.03 3.99
C ASP A 235 7.99 24.68 2.55
N ILE A 236 7.01 24.37 1.71
CA ILE A 236 7.22 23.73 0.41
C ILE A 236 6.79 24.61 -0.76
N TYR A 237 7.54 24.53 -1.85
CA TYR A 237 7.18 25.16 -3.12
C TYR A 237 6.26 24.25 -3.92
N ARG A 238 6.64 22.99 -4.12
CA ARG A 238 5.86 22.03 -4.91
C ARG A 238 5.40 20.87 -4.04
N THR A 239 4.22 20.34 -4.33
CA THR A 239 3.72 19.13 -3.67
C THR A 239 4.09 17.89 -4.47
N GLU A 240 4.29 16.76 -3.79
CA GLU A 240 4.60 15.48 -4.45
C GLU A 240 3.44 15.00 -5.35
N ALA A 241 2.19 15.27 -4.98
CA ALA A 241 1.05 14.92 -5.83
C ALA A 241 0.81 15.93 -6.97
N GLY A 242 1.14 17.20 -6.77
CA GLY A 242 0.85 18.30 -7.70
C GLY A 242 1.97 18.64 -8.68
N GLY A 243 3.21 18.22 -8.42
CA GLY A 243 4.36 18.52 -9.27
C GLY A 243 4.48 20.02 -9.57
N ASP A 244 4.80 20.35 -10.82
CA ASP A 244 4.92 21.71 -11.36
C ASP A 244 3.56 22.38 -11.57
N SER A 245 2.47 21.61 -11.63
CA SER A 245 1.12 22.14 -11.76
C SER A 245 0.69 22.92 -10.51
N VAL A 246 1.27 22.60 -9.35
CA VAL A 246 0.91 23.20 -8.07
C VAL A 246 2.14 23.77 -7.36
N ASP A 247 2.31 25.09 -7.51
CA ASP A 247 3.28 25.87 -6.73
C ASP A 247 2.58 26.58 -5.56
N LEU A 248 2.90 26.16 -4.34
CA LEU A 248 2.48 26.79 -3.10
C LEU A 248 3.41 27.94 -2.68
N GLY A 249 4.62 28.04 -3.24
CA GLY A 249 5.57 29.12 -3.02
C GLY A 249 6.16 29.22 -1.61
N GLY A 250 6.04 28.17 -0.80
CA GLY A 250 6.40 28.14 0.62
C GLY A 250 5.33 28.73 1.54
N PHE A 251 5.52 28.56 2.85
CA PHE A 251 4.58 29.00 3.89
C PHE A 251 4.27 30.48 3.83
N GLY A 252 5.26 31.30 3.48
CA GLY A 252 5.05 32.74 3.32
C GLY A 252 4.08 33.10 2.20
N GLN A 253 3.90 32.23 1.20
CA GLN A 253 2.99 32.47 0.08
C GLN A 253 1.60 31.87 0.33
N TYR A 254 1.55 30.65 0.87
CA TYR A 254 0.25 30.00 1.11
C TYR A 254 -0.43 30.43 2.41
N VAL A 255 0.25 31.06 3.38
CA VAL A 255 -0.43 31.68 4.52
C VAL A 255 -1.21 32.91 4.07
N HIS A 256 -2.44 33.08 4.54
CA HIS A 256 -3.29 34.18 4.12
C HIS A 256 -2.63 35.55 4.38
N ARG A 257 -2.73 36.45 3.39
CA ARG A 257 -2.05 37.76 3.34
C ARG A 257 -0.53 37.70 3.53
N ARG A 258 0.08 36.52 3.36
CA ARG A 258 1.52 36.30 3.55
C ARG A 258 2.01 36.63 4.97
N ASP A 259 1.11 36.69 5.95
CA ASP A 259 1.47 36.99 7.34
C ASP A 259 2.00 35.74 8.05
N ARG A 260 3.33 35.56 7.99
CA ARG A 260 4.04 34.42 8.60
C ARG A 260 3.88 34.30 10.13
N ARG A 261 3.31 35.32 10.80
CA ARG A 261 3.02 35.29 12.25
C ARG A 261 1.73 34.54 12.57
N ARG A 262 0.85 34.36 11.59
CA ARG A 262 -0.39 33.59 11.72
C ARG A 262 -0.13 32.10 11.50
N GLN A 263 -1.11 31.27 11.84
CA GLN A 263 -1.07 29.83 11.61
C GLN A 263 -2.13 29.45 10.59
N VAL A 264 -1.81 28.54 9.69
CA VAL A 264 -2.79 27.86 8.83
C VAL A 264 -3.43 26.77 9.65
N GLU A 265 -4.75 26.73 9.72
CA GLU A 265 -5.45 25.62 10.35
C GLU A 265 -5.99 24.69 9.29
N TRP A 266 -5.77 23.39 9.47
CA TRP A 266 -6.29 22.36 8.59
C TRP A 266 -6.88 21.24 9.46
N ALA A 267 -8.09 20.79 9.14
CA ALA A 267 -8.75 19.72 9.88
C ALA A 267 -9.54 18.79 8.95
N VAL A 268 -9.87 17.59 9.44
CA VAL A 268 -10.71 16.61 8.74
C VAL A 268 -11.81 16.10 9.65
N ASP A 269 -12.97 15.87 9.06
CA ASP A 269 -14.09 15.22 9.71
C ASP A 269 -14.11 13.75 9.33
N ILE A 270 -14.21 12.89 10.34
CA ILE A 270 -14.16 11.44 10.21
C ILE A 270 -15.44 10.86 10.78
N ASP A 271 -15.99 9.87 10.08
CA ASP A 271 -17.02 8.99 10.64
C ASP A 271 -16.36 8.02 11.63
N PRO A 272 -16.61 8.15 12.95
CA PRO A 272 -15.94 7.34 13.97
C PRO A 272 -16.20 5.84 13.80
N LYS A 273 -17.34 5.47 13.19
CA LYS A 273 -17.73 4.06 12.94
C LYS A 273 -16.84 3.38 11.92
N GLN A 274 -16.10 4.17 11.13
CA GLN A 274 -15.21 3.65 10.09
C GLN A 274 -13.77 3.49 10.57
N LEU A 275 -13.42 4.05 11.74
CA LEU A 275 -12.10 3.88 12.36
C LEU A 275 -11.77 2.39 12.54
N ASN A 276 -10.50 2.06 12.33
CA ASN A 276 -9.98 0.72 12.59
C ASN A 276 -9.23 0.74 13.92
N LEU A 277 -9.91 0.31 14.99
CA LEU A 277 -9.36 0.35 16.34
C LEU A 277 -8.78 -1.02 16.72
N PRO A 278 -7.60 -1.06 17.36
CA PRO A 278 -6.97 -2.31 17.77
C PRO A 278 -7.71 -2.99 18.94
N ASP A 279 -8.38 -2.21 19.79
CA ASP A 279 -9.20 -2.71 20.89
C ASP A 279 -10.70 -2.50 20.59
N PRO A 280 -11.53 -3.57 20.58
CA PRO A 280 -12.97 -3.47 20.47
C PRO A 280 -13.61 -2.52 21.49
N GLY A 281 -13.08 -2.46 22.71
CA GLY A 281 -13.59 -1.59 23.78
C GLY A 281 -13.49 -0.10 23.43
N LEU A 282 -12.46 0.32 22.68
CA LEU A 282 -12.36 1.68 22.15
C LEU A 282 -13.42 1.96 21.08
N GLY A 283 -13.82 0.93 20.32
CA GLY A 283 -14.87 1.04 19.31
C GLY A 283 -16.23 1.35 19.92
N ASP A 284 -16.54 0.74 21.06
CA ASP A 284 -17.78 1.00 21.80
C ASP A 284 -17.86 2.45 22.30
N LEU A 285 -16.73 3.04 22.70
CA LEU A 285 -16.66 4.47 23.11
C LEU A 285 -17.12 5.42 21.99
N LEU A 286 -16.75 5.08 20.75
CA LEU A 286 -16.99 5.94 19.60
C LEU A 286 -18.34 5.68 18.93
N GLN A 287 -19.12 4.66 19.35
CA GLN A 287 -20.44 4.38 18.77
C GLN A 287 -21.44 5.52 18.95
N SER A 288 -21.34 6.23 20.09
CA SER A 288 -22.24 7.35 20.44
C SER A 288 -21.87 8.66 19.74
N VAL A 289 -20.65 8.73 19.18
CA VAL A 289 -20.11 9.92 18.51
C VAL A 289 -20.57 9.91 17.06
N ASN A 290 -21.18 10.99 16.59
CA ASN A 290 -21.62 11.07 15.20
C ASN A 290 -20.49 11.52 14.29
N LYS A 291 -19.62 12.39 14.79
CA LYS A 291 -18.58 13.07 14.02
C LYS A 291 -17.35 13.35 14.87
N LEU A 292 -16.18 12.99 14.35
CA LEU A 292 -14.89 13.36 14.93
C LEU A 292 -14.20 14.37 14.02
N THR A 293 -13.80 15.52 14.55
CA THR A 293 -13.00 16.53 13.83
C THR A 293 -11.59 16.53 14.37
N VAL A 294 -10.60 16.36 13.50
CA VAL A 294 -9.18 16.23 13.87
C VAL A 294 -8.39 17.25 13.09
N GLY A 295 -7.69 18.14 13.78
CA GLY A 295 -7.03 19.27 13.12
C GLY A 295 -5.67 19.62 13.67
N VAL A 296 -4.94 20.40 12.87
CA VAL A 296 -3.60 20.90 13.14
C VAL A 296 -3.47 22.37 12.77
N GLY A 297 -2.75 23.12 13.61
CA GLY A 297 -2.26 24.45 13.28
C GLY A 297 -0.83 24.40 12.76
N ILE A 298 -0.57 24.99 11.61
CA ILE A 298 0.73 24.98 10.93
C ILE A 298 1.29 26.40 10.92
N GLY A 299 2.53 26.57 11.39
CA GLY A 299 3.18 27.87 11.31
C GLY A 299 4.56 27.98 11.92
N THR A 300 5.03 29.22 12.00
CA THR A 300 6.31 29.56 12.63
C THR A 300 6.13 29.87 14.12
N ARG A 301 7.21 30.20 14.85
CA ARG A 301 7.08 30.75 16.20
C ARG A 301 6.49 32.16 16.12
N ARG A 302 5.92 32.68 17.21
CA ARG A 302 5.23 34.00 17.28
C ARG A 302 5.96 35.18 16.62
N SER A 303 7.29 35.12 16.44
CA SER A 303 8.07 36.14 15.74
C SER A 303 7.95 36.13 14.21
N GLY A 304 7.30 35.14 13.58
CA GLY A 304 7.26 34.97 12.12
C GLY A 304 8.53 34.34 11.53
N ASN A 305 9.57 34.17 12.37
CA ASN A 305 10.88 33.65 12.01
C ASN A 305 11.04 32.20 12.50
N GLY A 306 11.76 31.40 11.71
CA GLY A 306 12.11 30.01 12.02
C GLY A 306 11.38 28.97 11.17
N ARG A 307 11.64 27.70 11.47
CA ARG A 307 11.09 26.55 10.71
C ARG A 307 9.58 26.45 10.89
N VAL A 308 8.88 26.25 9.78
CA VAL A 308 7.45 25.93 9.72
C VAL A 308 7.27 24.51 10.22
N ARG A 309 6.35 24.32 11.15
CA ARG A 309 6.01 23.03 11.77
C ARG A 309 4.56 23.04 12.21
N VAL A 310 4.05 21.88 12.59
CA VAL A 310 2.82 21.78 13.36
C VAL A 310 3.01 22.43 14.73
N ARG A 311 2.11 23.36 15.05
CA ARG A 311 2.09 24.23 16.24
C ARG A 311 0.98 23.88 17.20
N SER A 312 -0.13 23.36 16.70
CA SER A 312 -1.21 22.84 17.51
C SER A 312 -1.81 21.59 16.88
N PHE A 313 -2.46 20.77 17.71
CA PHE A 313 -3.21 19.59 17.32
C PHE A 313 -4.45 19.52 18.20
N PHE A 314 -5.61 19.24 17.63
CA PHE A 314 -6.84 19.12 18.40
C PHE A 314 -7.72 17.99 17.89
N ILE A 315 -8.58 17.49 18.78
CA ILE A 315 -9.65 16.57 18.45
C ILE A 315 -10.93 17.13 19.06
N GLU A 316 -11.98 17.18 18.24
CA GLU A 316 -13.34 17.51 18.65
C GLU A 316 -14.27 16.35 18.31
N ALA A 317 -15.32 16.19 19.09
CA ALA A 317 -16.37 15.23 18.84
C ALA A 317 -17.71 15.93 18.95
N ASP A 318 -18.55 15.80 17.92
CA ASP A 318 -19.86 16.43 17.81
C ASP A 318 -19.85 17.95 18.12
N GLY A 319 -18.75 18.63 17.74
CA GLY A 319 -18.55 20.07 17.92
C GLY A 319 -18.05 20.51 19.30
N SER A 320 -17.74 19.57 20.18
CA SER A 320 -17.13 19.84 21.50
C SER A 320 -15.66 19.42 21.50
N THR A 321 -14.77 20.29 21.99
CA THR A 321 -13.34 19.98 22.07
C THR A 321 -13.08 18.85 23.06
N VAL A 322 -12.48 17.75 22.59
CA VAL A 322 -12.06 16.62 23.41
C VAL A 322 -10.68 16.88 23.99
N LEU A 323 -9.74 17.26 23.13
CA LEU A 323 -8.38 17.58 23.53
C LEU A 323 -7.75 18.63 22.62
N ASN A 324 -6.76 19.35 23.18
CA ASN A 324 -5.92 20.27 22.42
C ASN A 324 -4.47 20.18 22.91
N MET A 325 -3.53 20.24 21.98
CA MET A 325 -2.10 20.25 22.25
C MET A 325 -1.44 21.42 21.54
N SER A 326 -0.52 22.10 22.22
CA SER A 326 0.26 23.21 21.64
C SER A 326 1.76 22.98 21.72
N SER A 327 2.48 23.53 20.75
CA SER A 327 3.92 23.36 20.59
C SER A 327 4.71 24.02 21.72
N ARG A 328 5.63 23.25 22.30
CA ARG A 328 6.60 23.67 23.31
C ARG A 328 8.00 23.83 22.69
N PRO A 329 9.00 24.36 23.43
CA PRO A 329 10.38 24.38 23.00
C PRO A 329 10.86 23.00 22.50
N ARG A 330 11.84 22.97 21.58
CA ARG A 330 12.31 21.76 20.87
C ARG A 330 11.29 21.09 19.93
N GLY A 331 10.06 21.61 19.81
CA GLY A 331 9.10 21.21 18.77
C GLY A 331 8.25 19.99 19.12
N ARG A 332 8.13 19.65 20.40
CA ARG A 332 7.13 18.69 20.90
C ARG A 332 5.79 19.40 21.07
N LEU A 333 4.67 18.69 20.90
CA LEU A 333 3.36 19.15 21.33
C LEU A 333 3.15 18.70 22.77
N GLN A 334 2.54 19.53 23.61
CA GLN A 334 2.13 19.19 24.98
C GLN A 334 0.62 19.35 25.06
N LEU A 335 -0.05 18.42 25.74
CA LEU A 335 -1.48 18.49 25.99
C LEU A 335 -1.78 19.71 26.88
N ASP A 336 -2.63 20.61 26.40
CA ASP A 336 -3.01 21.83 27.13
C ASP A 336 -4.26 21.61 27.98
N SER A 337 -5.23 20.88 27.41
CA SER A 337 -6.52 20.63 28.03
C SER A 337 -7.13 19.32 27.52
N LEU A 338 -7.92 18.68 28.38
CA LEU A 338 -8.73 17.51 28.09
C LEU A 338 -10.11 17.71 28.73
N ASP A 339 -11.18 17.58 27.95
CA ASP A 339 -12.53 17.68 28.51
C ASP A 339 -12.95 16.35 29.13
N TYR A 340 -12.79 16.24 30.45
CA TYR A 340 -13.12 15.05 31.23
C TYR A 340 -14.63 14.75 31.28
N LYS A 341 -15.48 15.77 31.08
CA LYS A 341 -16.93 15.60 31.02
C LYS A 341 -17.39 15.06 29.67
N HIS A 342 -16.51 15.11 28.67
CA HIS A 342 -16.83 14.61 27.36
C HIS A 342 -17.12 13.10 27.42
N PRO A 343 -18.22 12.60 26.82
CA PRO A 343 -18.60 11.19 26.89
C PRO A 343 -17.46 10.22 26.53
N ILE A 344 -16.68 10.54 25.49
CA ILE A 344 -15.51 9.74 25.08
C ILE A 344 -14.49 9.60 26.24
N VAL A 345 -14.16 10.70 26.90
CA VAL A 345 -13.14 10.71 27.96
C VAL A 345 -13.68 10.05 29.23
N SER A 346 -14.92 10.38 29.62
CA SER A 346 -15.60 9.75 30.76
C SER A 346 -15.70 8.23 30.59
N GLN A 347 -16.10 7.75 29.40
CA GLN A 347 -16.20 6.32 29.14
C GLN A 347 -14.83 5.64 29.04
N LEU A 348 -13.81 6.33 28.53
CA LEU A 348 -12.43 5.83 28.52
C LEU A 348 -11.91 5.65 29.96
N ILE A 349 -12.22 6.59 30.85
CA ILE A 349 -11.93 6.50 32.28
C ILE A 349 -12.74 5.34 32.92
N GLU A 350 -14.04 5.24 32.66
CA GLU A 350 -14.89 4.17 33.20
C GLU A 350 -14.41 2.79 32.74
N ALA A 351 -13.98 2.64 31.50
CA ALA A 351 -13.41 1.40 30.98
C ALA A 351 -12.14 0.99 31.74
N ILE A 352 -11.27 1.95 32.09
CA ILE A 352 -10.06 1.71 32.90
C ILE A 352 -10.45 1.22 34.29
N VAL A 353 -11.42 1.87 34.94
CA VAL A 353 -11.90 1.49 36.28
C VAL A 353 -12.52 0.10 36.28
N GLN A 354 -13.36 -0.22 35.29
CA GLN A 354 -14.05 -1.50 35.21
C GLN A 354 -13.12 -2.69 34.92
N THR A 355 -12.04 -2.48 34.16
CA THR A 355 -11.08 -3.56 33.83
C THR A 355 -10.06 -3.85 34.93
N GLN A 356 -9.72 -2.87 35.76
CA GLN A 356 -8.62 -2.99 36.74
C GLN A 356 -9.11 -3.14 38.19
N THR A 357 -10.30 -2.63 38.53
CA THR A 357 -10.87 -2.69 39.88
C THR A 357 -12.13 -3.55 39.91
N PHE A 358 -11.96 -4.85 40.16
CA PHE A 358 -13.01 -5.88 40.23
C PHE A 358 -14.15 -5.63 41.26
N ALA A 359 -14.18 -4.50 41.97
CA ALA A 359 -15.08 -4.32 43.12
C ALA A 359 -15.49 -2.87 43.48
N LEU A 360 -15.31 -1.87 42.61
CA LEU A 360 -15.74 -0.49 42.92
C LEU A 360 -16.93 -0.07 42.06
N ASN A 361 -18.08 0.19 42.69
CA ASN A 361 -19.07 1.08 42.11
C ASN A 361 -18.41 2.46 41.98
N VAL A 362 -18.41 3.04 40.78
CA VAL A 362 -17.88 4.40 40.55
C VAL A 362 -18.76 5.40 41.32
N THR A 363 -18.34 5.76 42.53
CA THR A 363 -18.96 6.84 43.31
C THR A 363 -18.49 8.19 42.76
N ALA A 364 -19.20 9.27 43.09
CA ALA A 364 -18.78 10.62 42.70
C ALA A 364 -17.37 10.96 43.23
N GLU A 365 -17.05 10.52 44.44
CA GLU A 365 -15.74 10.72 45.08
C GLU A 365 -14.59 10.05 44.31
N VAL A 366 -14.81 8.82 43.83
CA VAL A 366 -13.84 8.08 42.99
C VAL A 366 -13.63 8.77 41.64
N ARG A 367 -14.69 9.38 41.07
CA ARG A 367 -14.57 10.15 39.82
C ARG A 367 -13.76 11.42 40.03
N ASP A 368 -14.00 12.16 41.11
CA ASP A 368 -13.26 13.38 41.45
C ASP A 368 -11.75 13.09 41.66
N GLU A 369 -11.41 11.96 42.29
CA GLU A 369 -10.03 11.49 42.47
C GLU A 369 -9.33 11.22 41.12
N ILE A 370 -10.01 10.52 40.21
CA ILE A 370 -9.47 10.26 38.86
C ILE A 370 -9.30 11.56 38.08
N GLU A 371 -10.26 12.47 38.16
CA GLU A 371 -10.18 13.78 37.51
C GLU A 371 -8.96 14.57 38.00
N GLN A 372 -8.68 14.56 39.30
CA GLN A 372 -7.49 15.21 39.86
C GLN A 372 -6.21 14.59 39.29
N VAL A 373 -6.13 13.26 39.25
CA VAL A 373 -4.95 12.54 38.71
C VAL A 373 -4.75 12.83 37.23
N VAL A 374 -5.81 12.84 36.42
CA VAL A 374 -5.73 13.17 34.99
C VAL A 374 -5.27 14.62 34.80
N ASN A 375 -5.78 15.57 35.59
CA ASN A 375 -5.35 16.97 35.52
C ASN A 375 -3.86 17.16 35.83
N GLU A 376 -3.31 16.38 36.76
CA GLU A 376 -1.87 16.37 37.05
C GLU A 376 -1.05 15.78 35.89
N LEU A 377 -1.59 14.81 35.16
CA LEU A 377 -0.93 14.17 34.01
C LEU A 377 -0.95 15.00 32.73
N VAL A 378 -2.01 15.79 32.49
CA VAL A 378 -2.17 16.61 31.28
C VAL A 378 -0.87 17.36 30.89
N PRO A 379 -0.22 18.14 31.77
CA PRO A 379 1.00 18.84 31.41
C PRO A 379 2.20 17.92 31.13
N GLU A 380 2.19 16.67 31.60
CA GLU A 380 3.28 15.72 31.33
C GLU A 380 3.13 14.98 29.99
N ILE A 381 1.92 14.95 29.44
CA ILE A 381 1.61 14.29 28.17
C ILE A 381 2.14 15.13 27.01
N THR A 382 3.07 14.55 26.26
CA THR A 382 3.69 15.15 25.08
C THR A 382 3.59 14.24 23.86
N ALA A 383 3.58 14.82 22.67
CA ALA A 383 3.59 14.10 21.41
C ALA A 383 4.68 14.64 20.48
N ARG A 384 5.25 13.75 19.66
CA ARG A 384 6.08 14.14 18.53
C ARG A 384 5.28 14.01 17.25
N VAL A 385 5.39 15.01 16.39
CA VAL A 385 4.84 15.00 15.04
C VAL A 385 5.97 14.68 14.08
N SER A 386 5.92 13.50 13.47
CA SER A 386 6.89 13.06 12.44
C SER A 386 6.42 13.38 11.02
N ARG A 387 5.11 13.43 10.81
CA ARG A 387 4.46 13.73 9.52
C ARG A 387 3.56 14.96 9.68
N LEU A 388 2.25 14.83 9.42
CA LEU A 388 1.25 15.87 9.67
C LEU A 388 0.63 15.76 11.06
N LEU A 389 0.38 14.53 11.53
CA LEU A 389 -0.32 14.27 12.78
C LEU A 389 0.61 13.62 13.82
N PRO A 390 0.35 13.78 15.12
CA PRO A 390 0.98 12.96 16.14
C PRO A 390 0.45 11.53 16.05
N THR A 391 1.34 10.53 16.08
CA THR A 391 0.95 9.10 16.06
C THR A 391 1.11 8.42 17.42
N LYS A 392 1.95 8.97 18.29
CA LYS A 392 2.21 8.44 19.64
C LYS A 392 2.37 9.58 20.64
N ILE A 393 1.86 9.36 21.84
CA ILE A 393 2.08 10.24 22.99
C ILE A 393 3.06 9.59 23.98
N LYS A 394 3.69 10.43 24.81
CA LYS A 394 4.69 10.08 25.82
C LYS A 394 4.43 10.89 27.09
N VAL A 395 4.79 10.35 28.24
CA VAL A 395 4.72 11.05 29.54
C VAL A 395 6.15 11.36 30.00
N GLY A 396 6.40 12.59 30.47
CA GLY A 396 7.71 13.02 31.02
C GLY A 396 8.78 13.44 29.99
N GLU A 397 9.97 13.83 30.48
CA GLU A 397 11.07 14.39 29.64
C GLU A 397 11.83 13.30 28.83
N ASP A 398 12.05 12.12 29.42
CA ASP A 398 12.87 11.01 28.91
C ASP A 398 12.10 9.78 28.41
N GLY A 399 10.79 9.87 28.23
CA GLY A 399 10.08 9.14 27.16
C GLY A 399 10.26 7.63 27.06
N ASP A 400 10.29 6.89 28.16
CA ASP A 400 9.97 5.47 28.15
C ASP A 400 8.48 5.28 27.84
N GLN A 401 8.16 4.35 26.94
CA GLN A 401 6.79 3.84 26.87
C GLN A 401 6.48 3.16 28.21
N PRO A 402 5.31 3.40 28.83
CA PRO A 402 4.92 2.62 30.00
C PRO A 402 4.92 1.14 29.59
N ASN A 403 5.85 0.37 30.17
CA ASN A 403 6.05 -1.03 29.83
C ASN A 403 4.95 -1.86 30.52
N LEU A 404 3.84 -2.08 29.82
CA LEU A 404 2.63 -2.73 30.35
C LEU A 404 2.93 -4.11 30.97
N GLU A 405 3.91 -4.85 30.42
CA GLU A 405 4.32 -6.18 30.91
C GLU A 405 4.97 -6.16 32.30
N ARG A 406 5.65 -5.08 32.68
CA ARG A 406 6.23 -4.93 34.04
C ARG A 406 5.21 -4.48 35.07
N SER A 407 4.07 -3.94 34.64
CA SER A 407 3.12 -3.24 35.53
C SER A 407 1.87 -4.04 35.86
N LEU A 408 1.55 -5.10 35.10
CA LEU A 408 0.49 -6.06 35.46
C LEU A 408 0.84 -6.94 36.68
N GLN A 409 2.03 -6.76 37.27
CA GLN A 409 2.44 -7.34 38.55
C GLN A 409 2.15 -6.44 39.76
N LEU A 410 1.62 -5.21 39.57
CA LEU A 410 1.12 -4.38 40.67
C LEU A 410 -0.17 -5.01 41.22
N GLY A 411 -0.04 -5.80 42.29
CA GLY A 411 -1.18 -6.22 43.09
C GLY A 411 -1.89 -5.01 43.69
N GLN A 412 -3.22 -5.08 43.87
CA GLN A 412 -4.12 -4.08 44.50
C GLN A 412 -3.44 -2.72 44.76
N GLY A 413 -3.11 -2.03 43.67
CA GLY A 413 -2.44 -0.72 43.69
C GLY A 413 -3.48 0.39 43.67
N ASP A 414 -3.11 1.52 44.24
CA ASP A 414 -3.87 2.76 44.28
C ASP A 414 -4.48 3.10 42.91
N LEU A 415 -5.77 3.44 42.88
CA LEU A 415 -6.52 3.79 41.66
C LEU A 415 -5.79 4.89 40.87
N ALA A 416 -5.17 5.83 41.58
CA ALA A 416 -4.36 6.88 41.00
C ALA A 416 -3.19 6.34 40.15
N ASP A 417 -2.47 5.33 40.64
CA ASP A 417 -1.32 4.74 39.93
C ASP A 417 -1.76 3.98 38.66
N THR A 418 -2.90 3.30 38.72
CA THR A 418 -3.50 2.65 37.55
C THR A 418 -3.87 3.66 36.47
N VAL A 419 -4.53 4.77 36.84
CA VAL A 419 -4.89 5.83 35.89
C VAL A 419 -3.64 6.46 35.27
N ARG A 420 -2.61 6.78 36.07
CA ARG A 420 -1.34 7.33 35.60
C ARG A 420 -0.64 6.46 34.57
N LEU A 421 -0.80 5.14 34.67
CA LEU A 421 -0.21 4.18 33.75
C LEU A 421 -1.06 3.95 32.50
N VAL A 422 -2.36 3.70 32.67
CA VAL A 422 -3.23 3.18 31.60
C VAL A 422 -3.82 4.30 30.73
N PHE A 423 -4.16 5.45 31.32
CA PHE A 423 -4.81 6.54 30.60
C PHE A 423 -3.97 7.07 29.42
N PRO A 424 -2.66 7.39 29.58
CA PRO A 424 -1.83 7.84 28.46
C PRO A 424 -1.68 6.78 27.36
N TYR A 425 -1.66 5.50 27.73
CA TYR A 425 -1.60 4.41 26.75
C TYR A 425 -2.86 4.37 25.88
N ARG A 426 -4.05 4.37 26.50
CA ARG A 426 -5.33 4.35 25.78
C ARG A 426 -5.53 5.59 24.91
N LEU A 427 -5.14 6.76 25.42
CA LEU A 427 -5.14 7.99 24.63
C LEU A 427 -4.17 7.89 23.43
N SER A 428 -3.01 7.26 23.60
CA SER A 428 -2.07 7.02 22.50
C SER A 428 -2.65 6.10 21.43
N GLU A 429 -3.37 5.04 21.82
CA GLU A 429 -4.01 4.11 20.88
C GLU A 429 -5.09 4.81 20.05
N LEU A 430 -5.92 5.64 20.70
CA LEU A 430 -6.96 6.42 20.02
C LEU A 430 -6.34 7.40 19.01
N ILE A 431 -5.35 8.20 19.43
CA ILE A 431 -4.66 9.16 18.56
C ILE A 431 -3.97 8.43 17.39
N GLY A 432 -3.30 7.31 17.67
CA GLY A 432 -2.63 6.50 16.65
C GLY A 432 -3.61 5.97 15.60
N ALA A 433 -4.72 5.36 16.03
CA ALA A 433 -5.74 4.82 15.10
C ALA A 433 -6.42 5.89 14.24
N ILE A 434 -6.64 7.08 14.81
CA ILE A 434 -7.13 8.25 14.08
C ILE A 434 -6.11 8.69 13.03
N ALA A 435 -4.86 8.88 13.44
CA ALA A 435 -3.79 9.32 12.55
C ALA A 435 -3.57 8.33 11.40
N ASP A 436 -3.47 7.03 11.71
CA ASP A 436 -3.31 5.96 10.70
C ASP A 436 -4.49 5.92 9.72
N THR A 437 -5.71 6.20 10.19
CA THR A 437 -6.87 6.32 9.31
C THR A 437 -6.73 7.52 8.38
N ILE A 438 -6.48 8.72 8.91
CA ILE A 438 -6.31 9.92 8.08
C ILE A 438 -5.18 9.74 7.07
N GLU A 439 -4.03 9.20 7.49
CA GLU A 439 -2.88 8.95 6.63
C GLU A 439 -3.20 7.95 5.51
N ARG A 440 -3.95 6.89 5.81
CA ARG A 440 -4.41 5.92 4.80
C ARG A 440 -5.41 6.55 3.82
N GLU A 441 -6.38 7.32 4.29
CA GLU A 441 -7.38 7.96 3.43
C GLU A 441 -6.71 9.00 2.51
N LEU A 442 -5.88 9.89 3.07
CA LEU A 442 -5.17 10.90 2.29
C LEU A 442 -4.06 10.32 1.43
N GLY A 443 -3.44 9.22 1.82
CA GLY A 443 -2.42 8.51 1.02
C GLY A 443 -2.95 8.03 -0.33
N ARG A 444 -4.27 7.78 -0.41
CA ARG A 444 -5.00 7.40 -1.64
C ARG A 444 -5.37 8.59 -2.54
N LEU A 445 -4.99 9.82 -2.18
CA LEU A 445 -5.23 11.00 -3.00
C LEU A 445 -4.43 10.91 -4.31
N GLN A 446 -5.14 11.03 -5.42
CA GLN A 446 -4.58 11.25 -6.74
C GLN A 446 -5.03 12.60 -7.28
N TYR A 447 -4.11 13.32 -7.91
CA TYR A 447 -4.35 14.65 -8.44
C TYR A 447 -4.11 14.68 -9.94
N LEU A 448 -5.02 15.31 -10.66
CA LEU A 448 -4.88 15.60 -12.07
C LEU A 448 -5.08 17.10 -12.30
N GLY A 449 -3.99 17.79 -12.66
CA GLY A 449 -4.01 19.21 -12.96
C GLY A 449 -4.78 19.56 -14.26
N PRO A 450 -4.95 20.87 -14.53
CA PRO A 450 -5.71 21.34 -15.68
C PRO A 450 -5.03 21.02 -17.02
N PHE A 451 -3.70 20.95 -17.04
CA PHE A 451 -2.92 20.56 -18.21
C PHE A 451 -2.40 19.14 -18.04
N ARG A 452 -2.93 18.21 -18.85
CA ARG A 452 -2.50 16.82 -18.82
C ARG A 452 -1.25 16.63 -19.66
N THR A 453 -0.30 15.88 -19.10
CA THR A 453 0.95 15.48 -19.74
C THR A 453 0.74 14.25 -20.61
N TYR A 454 1.45 14.21 -21.72
CA TYR A 454 1.49 13.08 -22.64
C TYR A 454 2.95 12.76 -23.01
N PRO A 455 3.28 11.50 -23.39
CA PRO A 455 4.66 11.09 -23.61
C PRO A 455 5.37 11.86 -24.76
N PRO A 456 6.69 11.71 -24.92
CA PRO A 456 7.38 12.12 -26.17
C PRO A 456 6.96 11.25 -27.38
N ARG A 457 7.24 11.71 -28.61
CA ARG A 457 6.85 11.02 -29.87
C ARG A 457 7.49 9.63 -30.08
N HIS A 458 8.56 9.31 -29.36
CA HIS A 458 9.37 8.08 -29.53
C HIS A 458 9.86 7.54 -28.18
N PHE A 459 8.96 7.42 -27.22
CA PHE A 459 9.33 6.97 -25.88
C PHE A 459 9.26 5.44 -25.79
N ALA A 460 10.40 4.76 -25.91
CA ALA A 460 10.54 3.46 -25.27
C ALA A 460 10.44 3.71 -23.76
N PHE A 461 9.51 3.06 -23.05
CA PHE A 461 9.22 3.31 -21.64
C PHE A 461 10.48 3.14 -20.76
N SER A 462 11.27 4.21 -20.64
CA SER A 462 12.26 4.39 -19.61
C SER A 462 11.50 4.67 -18.33
N ARG A 463 11.66 3.82 -17.31
CA ARG A 463 11.03 3.93 -15.98
C ARG A 463 11.56 5.13 -15.17
N GLN A 464 11.78 6.30 -15.77
CA GLN A 464 12.06 7.55 -15.07
C GLN A 464 10.77 8.35 -14.93
N GLN A 465 10.09 8.10 -13.81
CA GLN A 465 8.80 8.68 -13.44
C GLN A 465 9.02 9.87 -12.49
N ASP A 466 9.14 11.08 -13.03
CA ASP A 466 9.24 12.31 -12.24
C ASP A 466 7.86 12.76 -11.70
N THR A 467 7.81 13.56 -10.64
CA THR A 467 6.61 14.07 -9.98
C THR A 467 5.64 14.74 -10.97
N ASN A 468 6.16 15.46 -11.96
CA ASN A 468 5.41 16.10 -13.05
C ASN A 468 4.67 15.13 -13.97
N TRP A 469 5.27 13.96 -14.17
CA TRP A 469 4.64 12.90 -14.94
C TRP A 469 3.36 12.45 -14.24
N TYR A 470 3.39 12.23 -12.92
CA TYR A 470 2.22 11.81 -12.16
C TYR A 470 1.11 12.88 -12.09
N ALA A 471 1.46 14.12 -11.74
CA ALA A 471 0.50 15.22 -11.60
C ALA A 471 -0.21 15.58 -12.92
N GLY A 472 0.47 15.39 -14.04
CA GLY A 472 -0.10 15.54 -15.38
C GLY A 472 -0.86 14.31 -15.89
N GLY A 473 -1.01 13.25 -15.10
CA GLY A 473 -1.72 12.04 -15.51
C GLY A 473 -0.90 11.06 -16.36
N GLY A 474 0.43 11.19 -16.37
CA GLY A 474 1.36 10.33 -17.10
C GLY A 474 1.27 8.85 -16.71
N TYR A 475 0.96 8.55 -15.44
CA TYR A 475 0.70 7.18 -14.97
C TYR A 475 -0.41 6.48 -15.75
N ALA A 476 -1.32 7.24 -16.38
CA ALA A 476 -2.40 6.68 -17.17
C ALA A 476 -1.87 5.85 -18.34
N TRP A 477 -0.75 6.26 -18.93
CA TRP A 477 -0.11 5.55 -20.05
C TRP A 477 0.50 4.22 -19.60
N ASP A 478 1.08 4.18 -18.39
CA ASP A 478 1.59 2.95 -17.77
C ASP A 478 0.45 1.96 -17.47
N ILE A 479 -0.69 2.45 -16.95
CA ILE A 479 -1.89 1.63 -16.73
C ILE A 479 -2.43 1.12 -18.07
N LEU A 480 -2.51 1.96 -19.09
CA LEU A 480 -3.01 1.56 -20.41
C LEU A 480 -2.12 0.54 -21.11
N LEU A 481 -0.81 0.57 -20.89
CA LEU A 481 0.12 -0.44 -21.42
C LEU A 481 -0.15 -1.79 -20.76
N ASN A 482 -0.23 -1.82 -19.42
CA ASN A 482 -0.24 -3.05 -18.62
C ASN A 482 -1.65 -3.62 -18.33
N ASN A 483 -2.71 -2.82 -18.45
CA ASN A 483 -4.08 -3.23 -18.13
C ASN A 483 -4.98 -3.22 -19.37
N GLY A 484 -5.15 -4.41 -19.97
CA GLY A 484 -6.00 -4.60 -21.15
C GLY A 484 -7.49 -4.32 -20.92
N GLU A 485 -8.00 -4.53 -19.69
CA GLU A 485 -9.40 -4.27 -19.35
C GLU A 485 -9.69 -2.76 -19.34
N VAL A 486 -8.86 -1.98 -18.65
CA VAL A 486 -8.95 -0.51 -18.60
C VAL A 486 -8.79 0.07 -19.99
N ARG A 487 -7.79 -0.40 -20.75
CA ARG A 487 -7.59 0.00 -22.16
C ARG A 487 -8.80 -0.30 -23.02
N GLY A 488 -9.45 -1.45 -22.84
CA GLY A 488 -10.70 -1.81 -23.49
C GLY A 488 -11.84 -0.84 -23.20
N LYS A 489 -12.04 -0.48 -21.92
CA LYS A 489 -13.06 0.51 -21.50
C LYS A 489 -12.80 1.90 -22.08
N VAL A 490 -11.54 2.34 -22.08
CA VAL A 490 -11.14 3.62 -22.69
C VAL A 490 -11.38 3.62 -24.20
N ASN A 491 -10.97 2.57 -24.92
CA ASN A 491 -11.21 2.43 -26.36
C ASN A 491 -12.70 2.39 -26.70
N ALA A 492 -13.51 1.71 -25.88
CA ALA A 492 -14.95 1.68 -26.05
C ALA A 492 -15.55 3.09 -25.92
N TRP A 493 -15.13 3.87 -24.91
CA TRP A 493 -15.59 5.25 -24.74
C TRP A 493 -15.15 6.16 -25.89
N LEU A 494 -13.89 6.05 -26.34
CA LEU A 494 -13.35 6.84 -27.44
C LEU A 494 -14.06 6.55 -28.77
N GLY A 495 -14.32 5.28 -29.08
CA GLY A 495 -14.93 4.86 -30.35
C GLY A 495 -16.46 4.94 -30.40
N ASP A 496 -17.12 5.17 -29.27
CA ASP A 496 -18.57 5.12 -29.17
C ASP A 496 -19.26 6.22 -30.02
N LYS A 497 -20.38 5.83 -30.64
CA LYS A 497 -21.14 6.67 -31.58
C LYS A 497 -21.94 7.77 -30.90
N GLU A 498 -22.13 7.78 -29.60
CA GLU A 498 -22.82 8.86 -28.90
C GLU A 498 -21.90 9.69 -28.01
N ARG A 499 -20.70 9.16 -27.71
CA ARG A 499 -19.64 9.84 -26.95
C ARG A 499 -18.65 10.56 -27.89
N MET A 500 -17.37 10.18 -27.87
CA MET A 500 -16.30 10.90 -28.55
C MET A 500 -16.28 10.75 -30.07
N LYS A 501 -16.82 9.65 -30.62
CA LYS A 501 -16.75 9.32 -32.06
C LYS A 501 -15.33 9.40 -32.62
N SER A 502 -14.34 9.10 -31.79
CA SER A 502 -12.94 9.16 -32.19
C SER A 502 -12.64 8.02 -33.16
N PRO A 503 -11.93 8.28 -34.27
CA PRO A 503 -11.43 7.21 -35.14
C PRO A 503 -10.20 6.51 -34.54
N TYR A 504 -9.68 6.98 -33.40
CA TYR A 504 -8.46 6.50 -32.80
C TYR A 504 -8.70 5.36 -31.80
N GLU A 505 -7.81 4.38 -31.79
CA GLU A 505 -7.81 3.25 -30.85
C GLU A 505 -6.41 3.02 -30.27
N LEU A 506 -6.33 2.87 -28.96
CA LEU A 506 -5.12 2.53 -28.22
C LEU A 506 -4.79 1.06 -28.41
N VAL A 507 -3.61 0.77 -28.97
CA VAL A 507 -3.12 -0.58 -29.26
C VAL A 507 -1.71 -0.72 -28.72
N VAL A 508 -1.44 -1.85 -28.06
CA VAL A 508 -0.08 -2.23 -27.69
C VAL A 508 0.57 -2.91 -28.90
N ARG A 509 1.69 -2.36 -29.36
CA ARG A 509 2.52 -2.94 -30.41
C ARG A 509 3.78 -3.50 -29.80
N HIS A 510 4.09 -4.74 -30.14
CA HIS A 510 5.38 -5.33 -29.83
C HIS A 510 6.37 -4.89 -30.91
N LEU A 511 7.37 -4.08 -30.53
CA LEU A 511 8.35 -3.48 -31.45
C LEU A 511 9.38 -4.50 -31.94
N LEU A 512 9.54 -5.62 -31.24
CA LEU A 512 10.32 -6.79 -31.65
C LEU A 512 9.45 -8.03 -31.44
N PRO A 513 9.01 -8.71 -32.50
CA PRO A 513 8.47 -10.06 -32.39
C PRO A 513 9.59 -11.02 -31.98
N ASP A 514 9.31 -11.96 -31.07
CA ASP A 514 10.28 -12.96 -30.58
C ASP A 514 11.00 -13.69 -31.72
N SER A 515 10.29 -13.92 -32.84
CA SER A 515 10.82 -14.54 -34.05
C SER A 515 11.92 -13.74 -34.77
N GLN A 516 11.90 -12.41 -34.69
CA GLN A 516 12.90 -11.53 -35.31
C GLN A 516 14.14 -11.40 -34.43
N LEU A 517 13.94 -11.34 -33.10
CA LEU A 517 15.03 -11.33 -32.13
C LEU A 517 15.85 -12.63 -32.23
N ALA A 518 15.15 -13.77 -32.30
CA ALA A 518 15.75 -15.09 -32.50
C ALA A 518 16.54 -15.18 -33.81
N ALA A 519 15.97 -14.70 -34.93
CA ALA A 519 16.62 -14.76 -36.24
C ALA A 519 17.92 -13.93 -36.35
N GLU A 520 18.05 -12.82 -35.60
CA GLU A 520 19.27 -11.99 -35.59
C GLU A 520 20.32 -12.42 -34.55
N LEU A 521 19.88 -12.88 -33.37
CA LEU A 521 20.77 -13.28 -32.28
C LEU A 521 21.38 -14.66 -32.51
N TYR A 522 20.60 -15.62 -33.02
CA TYR A 522 21.03 -17.00 -33.26
C TYR A 522 22.36 -17.12 -34.02
N PRO A 523 22.53 -16.54 -35.23
CA PRO A 523 23.76 -16.72 -35.99
C PRO A 523 24.99 -16.07 -35.33
N ARG A 524 24.81 -15.08 -34.44
CA ARG A 524 25.92 -14.43 -33.71
C ARG A 524 26.36 -15.25 -32.51
N ILE A 525 25.40 -15.82 -31.78
CA ILE A 525 25.63 -16.68 -30.62
C ILE A 525 26.27 -18.00 -31.07
N ALA A 526 25.69 -18.66 -32.08
CA ALA A 526 26.23 -19.90 -32.65
C ALA A 526 27.68 -19.73 -33.13
N LYS A 527 27.99 -18.61 -33.80
CA LYS A 527 29.36 -18.28 -34.20
C LYS A 527 30.30 -18.09 -33.00
N GLY A 528 29.86 -17.40 -31.94
CA GLY A 528 30.64 -17.18 -30.73
C GLY A 528 30.98 -18.49 -30.00
N PHE A 529 30.00 -19.39 -29.90
CA PHE A 529 30.22 -20.73 -29.37
C PHE A 529 31.15 -21.54 -30.28
N HIS A 530 30.91 -21.58 -31.59
CA HIS A 530 31.77 -22.29 -32.56
C HIS A 530 33.23 -21.82 -32.52
N ASP A 531 33.48 -20.51 -32.40
CA ASP A 531 34.83 -19.95 -32.26
C ASP A 531 35.47 -20.35 -30.91
N LEU A 532 34.68 -20.46 -29.84
CA LEU A 532 35.13 -20.92 -28.52
C LEU A 532 35.47 -22.41 -28.53
N THR A 533 34.62 -23.25 -29.12
CA THR A 533 34.87 -24.69 -29.28
C THR A 533 36.07 -24.93 -30.15
N THR A 534 36.18 -24.22 -31.27
CA THR A 534 37.33 -24.30 -32.18
C THR A 534 38.61 -23.92 -31.44
N LYS A 535 38.62 -22.85 -30.63
CA LYS A 535 39.78 -22.49 -29.81
C LYS A 535 40.12 -23.54 -28.76
N LEU A 536 39.13 -24.13 -28.09
CA LEU A 536 39.33 -25.20 -27.11
C LEU A 536 39.90 -26.47 -27.75
N ILE A 537 39.36 -26.87 -28.91
CA ILE A 537 39.81 -28.01 -29.70
C ILE A 537 41.20 -27.76 -30.27
N PHE A 538 41.50 -26.56 -30.79
CA PHE A 538 42.84 -26.23 -31.30
C PHE A 538 43.88 -26.08 -30.18
N HIS A 539 43.50 -25.64 -28.98
CA HIS A 539 44.41 -25.61 -27.83
C HIS A 539 44.71 -27.02 -27.31
N ALA A 540 43.74 -27.95 -27.43
CA ALA A 540 43.94 -29.38 -27.19
C ALA A 540 44.73 -30.07 -28.33
N ALA A 541 44.60 -29.61 -29.58
CA ALA A 541 45.25 -30.16 -30.78
C ALA A 541 46.75 -29.80 -30.93
N GLY A 542 47.40 -29.28 -29.87
CA GLY A 542 48.86 -29.35 -29.72
C GLY A 542 49.39 -30.78 -29.48
N PHE A 543 48.50 -31.73 -29.21
CA PHE A 543 48.76 -33.17 -29.17
C PHE A 543 47.97 -33.84 -30.30
N GLY A 544 48.51 -33.79 -31.52
CA GLY A 544 48.04 -34.60 -32.64
C GLY A 544 48.51 -36.04 -32.49
N GLY A 545 47.69 -36.86 -31.83
CA GLY A 545 47.86 -38.30 -31.67
C GLY A 545 46.61 -38.81 -30.96
N ASP A 546 46.12 -39.98 -31.38
CA ASP A 546 44.86 -40.56 -30.92
C ASP A 546 44.75 -40.46 -29.39
N ILE A 547 43.72 -39.76 -28.90
CA ILE A 547 43.60 -39.37 -27.48
C ILE A 547 43.65 -40.62 -26.58
N GLN A 548 43.15 -41.75 -27.07
CA GLN A 548 43.24 -43.05 -26.40
C GLN A 548 44.69 -43.55 -26.23
N GLU A 549 45.57 -43.34 -27.22
CA GLU A 549 46.96 -43.81 -27.17
C GLU A 549 47.80 -42.97 -26.19
N GLN A 550 47.47 -41.68 -26.05
CA GLN A 550 48.11 -40.77 -25.09
C GLN A 550 47.69 -41.05 -23.65
N ILE A 551 46.40 -41.35 -23.43
CA ILE A 551 45.86 -41.73 -22.12
C ILE A 551 46.54 -43.01 -21.62
N GLU A 552 46.74 -44.00 -22.49
CA GLU A 552 47.35 -45.28 -22.11
C GLU A 552 48.85 -45.18 -21.84
N ARG A 553 49.52 -44.23 -22.49
CA ARG A 553 50.93 -43.93 -22.22
C ARG A 553 51.13 -43.22 -20.88
N LEU A 554 50.26 -42.26 -20.55
CA LEU A 554 50.22 -41.60 -19.24
C LEU A 554 49.90 -42.59 -18.11
N ARG A 555 48.99 -43.54 -18.36
CA ARG A 555 48.67 -44.63 -17.44
C ARG A 555 49.89 -45.50 -17.12
N GLY A 556 50.64 -45.90 -18.16
CA GLY A 556 51.87 -46.68 -18.00
C GLY A 556 52.99 -45.96 -17.25
N ASP A 557 53.19 -44.66 -17.49
CA ASP A 557 54.20 -43.85 -16.81
C ASP A 557 53.86 -43.62 -15.32
N LEU A 558 52.57 -43.53 -14.97
CA LEU A 558 52.07 -43.38 -13.60
C LEU A 558 52.16 -44.68 -12.79
N GLU A 559 51.88 -45.83 -13.42
CA GLU A 559 52.09 -47.16 -12.82
C GLU A 559 53.58 -47.41 -12.53
N ALA A 560 54.47 -47.04 -13.44
CA ALA A 560 55.92 -47.17 -13.24
C ALA A 560 56.46 -46.26 -12.12
N ALA A 561 55.77 -45.16 -11.81
CA ALA A 561 56.08 -44.27 -10.70
C ALA A 561 55.46 -44.70 -9.35
N GLY A 562 54.70 -45.82 -9.32
CA GLY A 562 54.11 -46.38 -8.11
C GLY A 562 52.88 -45.63 -7.58
N ILE A 563 52.17 -44.92 -8.45
CA ILE A 563 50.96 -44.15 -8.11
C ILE A 563 49.73 -45.02 -8.38
N ASP A 564 48.84 -45.12 -7.38
CA ASP A 564 47.60 -45.90 -7.45
C ASP A 564 46.53 -45.21 -8.33
N LEU A 565 46.06 -45.92 -9.35
CA LEU A 565 45.27 -45.38 -10.46
C LEU A 565 43.74 -45.42 -10.27
N GLU A 566 43.24 -45.89 -9.14
CA GLU A 566 41.79 -45.95 -8.87
C GLU A 566 41.08 -44.57 -8.96
N SER A 567 41.84 -43.46 -8.85
CA SER A 567 41.32 -42.08 -8.91
C SER A 567 41.23 -41.46 -10.32
N LEU A 568 41.79 -42.09 -11.36
CA LEU A 568 41.75 -41.58 -12.74
C LEU A 568 40.60 -42.18 -13.56
N ASP A 569 40.25 -43.44 -13.34
CA ASP A 569 39.10 -44.10 -13.99
C ASP A 569 37.74 -43.47 -13.60
N THR A 570 37.71 -42.74 -12.49
CA THR A 570 36.52 -42.03 -12.02
C THR A 570 36.29 -40.68 -12.71
N ALA A 571 37.32 -40.08 -13.34
CA ALA A 571 37.23 -38.74 -13.96
C ALA A 571 37.05 -38.75 -15.49
N LEU A 572 37.37 -39.87 -16.16
CA LEU A 572 37.21 -40.07 -17.61
C LEU A 572 35.78 -39.84 -18.14
N PRO A 573 34.70 -40.30 -17.48
CA PRO A 573 33.33 -40.12 -17.96
C PRO A 573 32.88 -38.65 -17.98
N GLU A 574 33.40 -37.84 -17.06
CA GLU A 574 33.05 -36.42 -16.98
C GLU A 574 33.72 -35.62 -18.10
N ILE A 575 34.94 -36.00 -18.50
CA ILE A 575 35.64 -35.39 -19.63
C ILE A 575 34.97 -35.77 -20.96
N GLU A 576 34.57 -37.02 -21.14
CA GLU A 576 33.79 -37.44 -22.32
C GLU A 576 32.44 -36.73 -22.43
N LEU A 577 31.74 -36.55 -21.29
CA LEU A 577 30.48 -35.82 -21.24
C LEU A 577 30.66 -34.36 -21.67
N LEU A 578 31.70 -33.69 -21.15
CA LEU A 578 32.00 -32.28 -21.45
C LEU A 578 32.37 -32.08 -22.93
N VAL A 579 33.07 -33.04 -23.53
CA VAL A 579 33.40 -33.03 -24.97
C VAL A 579 32.14 -33.28 -25.82
N SER A 580 31.24 -34.18 -25.41
CA SER A 580 29.98 -34.45 -26.13
C SER A 580 28.99 -33.28 -26.11
N MET A 581 28.93 -32.54 -25.00
CA MET A 581 28.12 -31.32 -24.89
C MET A 581 28.64 -30.19 -25.80
N LEU A 582 29.96 -30.16 -26.05
CA LEU A 582 30.58 -29.16 -26.91
C LEU A 582 30.45 -29.48 -28.41
N THR A 583 30.09 -30.71 -28.79
CA THR A 583 29.93 -31.11 -30.19
C THR A 583 28.60 -30.73 -30.83
N ASP A 584 27.56 -30.35 -30.06
CA ASP A 584 26.24 -29.94 -30.57
C ASP A 584 25.95 -28.46 -30.27
N VAL A 585 26.75 -27.59 -30.89
CA VAL A 585 26.70 -26.13 -30.70
C VAL A 585 25.39 -25.51 -31.21
N ASP A 586 24.76 -26.12 -32.21
CA ASP A 586 23.50 -25.62 -32.79
C ASP A 586 22.35 -25.79 -31.79
N SER A 587 22.21 -26.96 -31.17
CA SER A 587 21.18 -27.24 -30.16
C SER A 587 21.30 -26.32 -28.93
N LEU A 588 22.52 -26.10 -28.43
CA LEU A 588 22.78 -25.17 -27.31
C LEU A 588 22.44 -23.72 -27.66
N SER A 589 22.64 -23.32 -28.92
CA SER A 589 22.31 -21.98 -29.39
C SER A 589 20.80 -21.76 -29.50
N GLU A 590 20.05 -22.79 -29.92
CA GLU A 590 18.58 -22.75 -29.96
C GLU A 590 17.99 -22.60 -28.55
N GLU A 591 18.46 -23.42 -27.60
CA GLU A 591 17.97 -23.41 -26.22
C GLU A 591 18.25 -22.06 -25.51
N TRP A 592 19.42 -21.47 -25.74
CA TRP A 592 19.76 -20.14 -25.22
C TRP A 592 18.90 -19.02 -25.81
N VAL A 593 18.61 -19.06 -27.12
CA VAL A 593 17.76 -18.07 -27.77
C VAL A 593 16.32 -18.16 -27.26
N GLU A 594 15.82 -19.36 -27.01
CA GLU A 594 14.49 -19.61 -26.43
C GLU A 594 14.41 -19.06 -24.99
N GLN A 595 15.43 -19.30 -24.17
CA GLN A 595 15.50 -18.77 -22.80
C GLN A 595 15.63 -17.23 -22.77
N MET A 596 16.41 -16.62 -23.67
CA MET A 596 16.52 -15.16 -23.75
C MET A 596 15.23 -14.50 -24.24
N SER A 597 14.52 -15.14 -25.17
CA SER A 597 13.21 -14.65 -25.65
C SER A 597 12.14 -14.77 -24.57
N ALA A 598 12.19 -15.83 -23.75
CA ALA A 598 11.29 -16.01 -22.61
C ALA A 598 11.59 -15.08 -21.42
N ALA A 599 12.84 -14.62 -21.27
CA ALA A 599 13.28 -13.77 -20.16
C ALA A 599 13.26 -12.26 -20.45
N GLY A 600 13.12 -11.84 -21.72
CA GLY A 600 13.04 -10.44 -22.10
C GLY A 600 11.64 -9.87 -21.92
N ASP A 601 11.48 -8.76 -21.19
CA ASP A 601 10.25 -7.96 -21.27
C ASP A 601 10.05 -7.57 -22.75
N PRO A 602 8.94 -7.95 -23.41
CA PRO A 602 8.73 -7.61 -24.80
C PRO A 602 8.73 -6.09 -24.92
N ILE A 603 9.63 -5.52 -25.74
CA ILE A 603 9.69 -4.08 -25.97
C ILE A 603 8.38 -3.68 -26.64
N SER A 604 7.46 -3.20 -25.80
CA SER A 604 6.08 -2.93 -26.18
C SER A 604 5.85 -1.43 -26.12
N ASP A 605 5.26 -0.91 -27.18
CA ASP A 605 4.92 0.51 -27.31
C ASP A 605 3.40 0.65 -27.36
N LEU A 606 2.88 1.66 -26.69
CA LEU A 606 1.45 1.97 -26.71
C LEU A 606 1.22 3.08 -27.74
N VAL A 607 0.58 2.71 -28.84
CA VAL A 607 0.30 3.62 -29.97
C VAL A 607 -1.19 3.80 -30.20
N LEU A 608 -1.56 4.94 -30.78
CA LEU A 608 -2.90 5.16 -31.30
C LEU A 608 -2.94 4.76 -32.77
N ILE A 609 -3.97 4.02 -33.18
CA ILE A 609 -4.23 3.67 -34.58
C ILE A 609 -5.42 4.48 -35.07
N ASP A 610 -5.25 5.26 -36.14
CA ASP A 610 -6.39 5.83 -36.86
C ASP A 610 -7.08 4.71 -37.66
N LYS A 611 -8.30 4.35 -37.28
CA LYS A 611 -9.05 3.25 -37.93
C LYS A 611 -9.37 3.53 -39.39
N ARG A 612 -9.41 4.79 -39.82
CA ARG A 612 -9.74 5.19 -41.20
C ARG A 612 -8.60 4.89 -42.15
N THR A 613 -7.37 5.20 -41.75
CA THR A 613 -6.16 5.06 -42.59
C THR A 613 -5.28 3.88 -42.18
N LYS A 614 -5.58 3.23 -41.05
CA LYS A 614 -4.77 2.17 -40.42
C LYS A 614 -3.36 2.63 -40.06
N THR A 615 -3.17 3.93 -39.90
CA THR A 615 -1.87 4.54 -39.63
C THR A 615 -1.64 4.65 -38.13
N PRO A 616 -0.45 4.25 -37.61
CA PRO A 616 -0.05 4.64 -36.27
C PRO A 616 0.12 6.15 -36.19
N VAL A 617 -0.46 6.75 -35.17
CA VAL A 617 -0.36 8.18 -34.89
C VAL A 617 0.11 8.38 -33.46
N SER A 618 0.88 9.44 -33.22
CA SER A 618 1.23 9.83 -31.87
C SER A 618 0.06 10.54 -31.19
N HIS A 619 0.04 10.56 -29.86
CA HIS A 619 -0.90 11.39 -29.09
C HIS A 619 -0.76 12.90 -29.41
N ARG A 620 0.33 13.33 -30.06
CA ARG A 620 0.52 14.70 -30.56
C ARG A 620 -0.12 14.97 -31.93
N ASP A 621 -0.50 13.91 -32.64
CA ASP A 621 -1.07 13.99 -33.98
C ASP A 621 -2.61 13.87 -33.95
N ILE A 622 -3.19 13.72 -32.76
CA ILE A 622 -4.64 13.67 -32.51
C ILE A 622 -5.14 15.00 -31.94
N GLY A 623 -6.46 15.22 -32.00
CA GLY A 623 -7.07 16.40 -31.39
C GLY A 623 -6.78 16.50 -29.90
N ILE A 624 -6.43 17.70 -29.42
CA ILE A 624 -6.02 17.96 -28.03
C ILE A 624 -7.03 17.39 -27.03
N GLY A 625 -8.34 17.54 -27.26
CA GLY A 625 -9.39 16.98 -26.39
C GLY A 625 -9.29 15.46 -26.17
N VAL A 626 -8.89 14.68 -27.18
CA VAL A 626 -8.68 13.23 -27.05
C VAL A 626 -7.49 12.94 -26.12
N SER A 627 -6.39 13.68 -26.26
CA SER A 627 -5.22 13.49 -25.39
C SER A 627 -5.48 13.88 -23.94
N GLN A 628 -6.29 14.92 -23.71
CA GLN A 628 -6.59 15.45 -22.38
C GLN A 628 -7.61 14.59 -21.62
N VAL A 629 -8.52 13.92 -22.32
CA VAL A 629 -9.55 13.08 -21.68
C VAL A 629 -9.02 11.70 -21.26
N ILE A 630 -7.98 11.18 -21.92
CA ILE A 630 -7.45 9.83 -21.64
C ILE A 630 -7.06 9.66 -20.16
N PRO A 631 -6.25 10.53 -19.54
CA PRO A 631 -5.91 10.38 -18.12
C PRO A 631 -7.12 10.45 -17.18
N ILE A 632 -8.16 11.21 -17.53
CA ILE A 632 -9.41 11.26 -16.77
C ILE A 632 -10.11 9.89 -16.82
N LEU A 633 -10.28 9.33 -18.02
CA LEU A 633 -10.92 8.02 -18.20
C LEU A 633 -10.15 6.91 -17.51
N VAL A 634 -8.82 6.94 -17.57
CA VAL A 634 -7.97 5.96 -16.90
C VAL A 634 -8.08 6.08 -15.37
N SER A 635 -8.16 7.29 -14.84
CA SER A 635 -8.41 7.48 -13.40
C SER A 635 -9.78 6.92 -12.99
N CYS A 636 -10.80 7.11 -13.83
CA CYS A 636 -12.14 6.63 -13.56
C CYS A 636 -12.25 5.10 -13.63
N TYR A 637 -11.61 4.47 -14.60
CA TYR A 637 -11.74 3.03 -14.87
C TYR A 637 -10.65 2.17 -14.21
N GLY A 638 -9.47 2.74 -13.95
CA GLY A 638 -8.30 2.03 -13.45
C GLY A 638 -8.11 2.10 -11.93
N LEU A 639 -8.71 3.08 -11.26
CA LEU A 639 -8.66 3.19 -9.80
C LEU A 639 -9.85 2.49 -9.14
N SER A 640 -9.68 2.10 -7.88
CA SER A 640 -10.76 1.62 -7.03
C SER A 640 -10.58 2.16 -5.62
N ASN A 641 -11.65 2.70 -5.03
CA ASN A 641 -11.66 3.42 -3.77
C ASN A 641 -10.61 4.54 -3.73
N GLY A 642 -10.36 5.23 -4.84
CA GLY A 642 -9.45 6.37 -4.90
C GLY A 642 -10.11 7.66 -4.43
N LEU A 643 -9.33 8.58 -3.85
CA LEU A 643 -9.73 9.97 -3.68
C LEU A 643 -9.09 10.78 -4.82
N VAL A 644 -9.90 11.28 -5.75
CA VAL A 644 -9.39 11.84 -7.02
C VAL A 644 -9.78 13.31 -7.12
N ALA A 645 -8.78 14.20 -7.08
CA ALA A 645 -8.96 15.62 -7.32
C ALA A 645 -8.61 15.94 -8.78
N ILE A 646 -9.53 16.56 -9.52
CA ILE A 646 -9.34 16.92 -10.93
C ILE A 646 -9.68 18.40 -11.12
N GLU A 647 -8.77 19.13 -11.72
CA GLU A 647 -9.01 20.52 -12.14
C GLU A 647 -9.39 20.58 -13.63
N GLN A 648 -10.45 21.32 -13.93
CA GLN A 648 -10.94 21.61 -15.27
C GLN A 648 -11.00 20.36 -16.18
N PRO A 649 -11.77 19.31 -15.79
CA PRO A 649 -11.95 18.10 -16.60
C PRO A 649 -12.49 18.36 -18.00
N GLU A 650 -13.16 19.50 -18.21
CA GLU A 650 -13.83 19.90 -19.44
C GLU A 650 -12.95 20.59 -20.50
N ILE A 651 -11.72 21.00 -20.14
CA ILE A 651 -10.92 21.85 -21.04
C ILE A 651 -10.65 21.14 -22.38
N HIS A 652 -10.75 21.89 -23.48
CA HIS A 652 -10.63 21.39 -24.85
C HIS A 652 -11.67 20.34 -25.29
N LEU A 653 -12.75 20.13 -24.52
CA LEU A 653 -13.86 19.26 -24.89
C LEU A 653 -15.08 20.07 -25.33
N HIS A 654 -15.76 19.55 -26.36
CA HIS A 654 -17.05 20.07 -26.79
C HIS A 654 -18.11 19.87 -25.68
N PRO A 655 -19.04 20.82 -25.46
CA PRO A 655 -20.16 20.73 -24.52
C PRO A 655 -20.80 19.35 -24.33
N LYS A 656 -21.20 18.71 -25.44
CA LYS A 656 -21.77 17.34 -25.42
C LYS A 656 -20.89 16.34 -24.67
N LEU A 657 -19.57 16.40 -24.86
CA LEU A 657 -18.61 15.47 -24.24
C LEU A 657 -18.39 15.77 -22.77
N GLN A 658 -18.49 17.03 -22.36
CA GLN A 658 -18.44 17.42 -20.95
C GLN A 658 -19.62 16.79 -20.18
N ALA A 659 -20.81 16.78 -20.79
CA ALA A 659 -21.95 16.05 -20.24
C ALA A 659 -21.70 14.53 -20.18
N GLU A 660 -21.10 13.92 -21.22
CA GLU A 660 -20.78 12.48 -21.18
C GLU A 660 -19.74 12.13 -20.12
N LEU A 661 -18.79 13.02 -19.80
CA LEU A 661 -17.89 12.84 -18.65
C LEU A 661 -18.65 12.79 -17.32
N GLY A 662 -19.76 13.53 -17.20
CA GLY A 662 -20.64 13.44 -16.03
C GLY A 662 -21.12 12.01 -15.75
N ASP A 663 -21.47 11.25 -16.80
CA ASP A 663 -21.83 9.83 -16.64
C ASP A 663 -20.64 8.98 -16.22
N VAL A 664 -19.45 9.21 -16.80
CA VAL A 664 -18.23 8.47 -16.42
C VAL A 664 -17.90 8.67 -14.95
N PHE A 665 -18.00 9.90 -14.44
CA PHE A 665 -17.77 10.19 -13.02
C PHE A 665 -18.82 9.49 -12.14
N ILE A 666 -20.10 9.50 -12.54
CA ILE A 666 -21.17 8.79 -11.83
C ILE A 666 -20.92 7.28 -11.80
N GLU A 667 -20.59 6.67 -12.94
CA GLU A 667 -20.26 5.25 -13.05
C GLU A 667 -19.07 4.89 -12.14
N SER A 668 -18.01 5.70 -12.16
CA SER A 668 -16.82 5.46 -11.34
C SER A 668 -17.09 5.65 -9.84
N ALA A 669 -17.87 6.67 -9.48
CA ALA A 669 -18.12 7.00 -8.08
C ALA A 669 -19.13 6.08 -7.41
N LEU A 670 -20.21 5.75 -8.11
CA LEU A 670 -21.35 5.03 -7.55
C LEU A 670 -21.44 3.58 -8.03
N GLY A 671 -20.69 3.21 -9.07
CA GLY A 671 -20.57 1.83 -9.57
C GLY A 671 -19.62 0.96 -8.75
N GLU A 672 -18.84 0.12 -9.44
CA GLU A 672 -17.96 -0.88 -8.80
C GLU A 672 -16.68 -0.28 -8.22
N GLN A 673 -16.15 0.77 -8.86
CA GLN A 673 -14.86 1.37 -8.49
C GLN A 673 -14.94 2.15 -7.18
N LYS A 674 -16.08 2.78 -6.86
CA LYS A 674 -16.28 3.55 -5.62
C LYS A 674 -15.25 4.66 -5.40
N ASN A 675 -14.82 5.30 -6.48
CA ASN A 675 -13.91 6.45 -6.39
C ASN A 675 -14.66 7.68 -5.85
N VAL A 676 -13.96 8.58 -5.19
CA VAL A 676 -14.53 9.84 -4.67
C VAL A 676 -13.85 11.00 -5.35
N PHE A 677 -14.64 11.89 -5.95
CA PHE A 677 -14.13 12.95 -6.81
C PHE A 677 -14.29 14.34 -6.20
N LEU A 678 -13.23 15.14 -6.26
CA LEU A 678 -13.26 16.58 -6.08
C LEU A 678 -12.96 17.22 -7.44
N LEU A 679 -13.99 17.74 -8.10
CA LEU A 679 -13.90 18.30 -9.45
C LEU A 679 -14.01 19.82 -9.38
N GLU A 680 -12.90 20.53 -9.59
CA GLU A 680 -12.95 21.97 -9.88
C GLU A 680 -13.32 22.16 -11.35
N THR A 681 -14.45 22.79 -11.63
CA THR A 681 -14.99 22.88 -13.00
C THR A 681 -15.74 24.17 -13.24
N HIS A 682 -15.76 24.59 -14.50
CA HIS A 682 -16.55 25.68 -15.06
C HIS A 682 -17.66 25.16 -15.99
N SER A 683 -17.80 23.83 -16.12
CA SER A 683 -18.75 23.23 -17.05
C SER A 683 -20.16 23.18 -16.47
N GLU A 684 -21.05 24.03 -16.98
CA GLU A 684 -22.49 23.91 -16.70
C GLU A 684 -23.02 22.54 -17.17
N HIS A 685 -22.56 22.05 -18.33
CA HIS A 685 -23.00 20.79 -18.93
C HIS A 685 -22.73 19.57 -18.05
N LEU A 686 -21.62 19.57 -17.30
CA LEU A 686 -21.30 18.51 -16.36
C LEU A 686 -22.30 18.46 -15.21
N LEU A 687 -22.61 19.63 -14.61
CA LEU A 687 -23.63 19.73 -13.57
C LEU A 687 -25.02 19.35 -14.11
N LEU A 688 -25.42 19.89 -15.26
CA LEU A 688 -26.71 19.59 -15.88
C LEU A 688 -26.87 18.10 -16.17
N ARG A 689 -25.80 17.38 -16.54
CA ARG A 689 -25.86 15.92 -16.68
C ARG A 689 -26.15 15.25 -15.34
N ILE A 690 -25.44 15.62 -14.28
CA ILE A 690 -25.61 15.03 -12.95
C ILE A 690 -27.03 15.30 -12.44
N MET A 691 -27.50 16.54 -12.54
CA MET A 691 -28.88 16.94 -12.21
C MET A 691 -29.92 16.12 -13.00
N ARG A 692 -29.69 15.91 -14.30
CA ARG A 692 -30.54 15.06 -15.14
C ARG A 692 -30.56 13.60 -14.64
N ARG A 693 -29.43 13.02 -14.27
CA ARG A 693 -29.35 11.64 -13.73
C ARG A 693 -30.03 11.50 -12.37
N MET A 694 -29.96 12.53 -11.52
CA MET A 694 -30.74 12.59 -10.29
C MET A 694 -32.25 12.59 -10.58
N ARG A 695 -32.71 13.42 -11.53
CA ARG A 695 -34.11 13.45 -11.95
C ARG A 695 -34.59 12.12 -12.49
N GLU A 696 -33.82 11.51 -13.41
CA GLU A 696 -34.15 10.21 -13.99
C GLU A 696 -34.15 9.09 -12.92
N THR A 697 -33.28 9.18 -11.91
CA THR A 697 -33.29 8.29 -10.73
C THR A 697 -34.60 8.45 -9.94
N PHE A 698 -34.99 9.68 -9.65
CA PHE A 698 -36.21 9.98 -8.90
C PHE A 698 -37.49 9.54 -9.63
N GLU A 699 -37.52 9.72 -10.95
CA GLU A 699 -38.66 9.34 -11.80
C GLU A 699 -38.69 7.85 -12.18
N GLY A 700 -37.68 7.07 -11.80
CA GLY A 700 -37.57 5.66 -12.17
C GLY A 700 -37.31 5.43 -13.66
N ARG A 701 -36.73 6.41 -14.37
CA ARG A 701 -36.42 6.38 -15.81
C ARG A 701 -34.93 6.36 -16.11
N LEU A 702 -34.11 5.98 -15.13
CA LEU A 702 -32.65 5.93 -15.26
C LEU A 702 -32.23 4.96 -16.38
N PRO A 703 -31.25 5.32 -17.24
CA PRO A 703 -30.74 4.43 -18.26
C PRO A 703 -30.21 3.11 -17.68
N LYS A 704 -30.38 2.01 -18.42
CA LYS A 704 -29.91 0.69 -18.00
C LYS A 704 -28.39 0.69 -17.82
N GLY A 705 -27.92 0.23 -16.66
CA GLY A 705 -26.50 0.15 -16.31
C GLY A 705 -25.95 1.37 -15.58
N MET A 706 -26.70 2.49 -15.50
CA MET A 706 -26.30 3.63 -14.68
C MET A 706 -26.67 3.41 -13.20
N PRO A 707 -25.77 3.74 -12.25
CA PRO A 707 -26.10 3.69 -10.84
C PRO A 707 -27.05 4.85 -10.47
N PRO A 708 -27.98 4.63 -9.52
CA PRO A 708 -28.88 5.68 -9.05
C PRO A 708 -28.09 6.81 -8.38
N VAL A 709 -28.47 8.05 -8.67
CA VAL A 709 -27.83 9.25 -8.10
C VAL A 709 -28.79 9.95 -7.16
N ARG A 710 -28.36 10.18 -5.92
CA ARG A 710 -29.18 10.79 -4.86
C ARG A 710 -28.50 12.06 -4.30
N PRO A 711 -29.24 12.91 -3.57
CA PRO A 711 -28.68 14.14 -2.99
C PRO A 711 -27.45 13.90 -2.09
N GLU A 712 -27.42 12.79 -1.36
CA GLU A 712 -26.28 12.39 -0.51
C GLU A 712 -25.01 12.00 -1.29
N ASP A 713 -25.13 11.74 -2.59
CA ASP A 713 -24.01 11.36 -3.45
C ASP A 713 -23.29 12.56 -4.07
N VAL A 714 -23.97 13.73 -4.11
CA VAL A 714 -23.52 14.91 -4.87
C VAL A 714 -23.42 16.13 -3.95
N CYS A 715 -22.27 16.78 -3.95
CA CYS A 715 -22.04 18.08 -3.32
C CYS A 715 -21.69 19.10 -4.39
N VAL A 716 -22.36 20.25 -4.37
CA VAL A 716 -22.02 21.40 -5.23
C VAL A 716 -21.56 22.52 -4.31
N LEU A 717 -20.34 22.99 -4.51
CA LEU A 717 -19.72 24.06 -3.75
C LEU A 717 -19.51 25.26 -4.65
N PHE A 718 -19.82 26.45 -4.13
CA PHE A 718 -19.57 27.71 -4.80
C PHE A 718 -18.60 28.54 -3.96
N VAL A 719 -17.47 28.92 -4.55
CA VAL A 719 -16.44 29.74 -3.92
C VAL A 719 -16.55 31.17 -4.43
N GLU A 720 -16.76 32.10 -3.52
CA GLU A 720 -16.93 33.52 -3.82
C GLU A 720 -16.04 34.41 -2.95
N PRO A 721 -15.66 35.61 -3.43
CA PRO A 721 -14.97 36.58 -2.62
C PRO A 721 -15.88 37.11 -1.49
N ASP A 722 -15.28 37.40 -0.34
CA ASP A 722 -15.89 38.05 0.82
C ASP A 722 -14.99 39.19 1.33
N ALA A 723 -15.51 40.06 2.20
CA ALA A 723 -14.80 41.25 2.70
C ALA A 723 -13.40 40.95 3.27
N LYS A 724 -13.18 39.77 3.86
CA LYS A 724 -11.90 39.38 4.45
C LYS A 724 -11.01 38.54 3.52
N GLY A 725 -11.58 37.89 2.51
CA GLY A 725 -10.93 36.87 1.70
C GLY A 725 -11.92 36.16 0.78
N SER A 726 -12.07 34.85 0.93
CA SER A 726 -13.05 34.05 0.19
C SER A 726 -13.80 33.12 1.11
N ILE A 727 -15.01 32.73 0.71
CA ILE A 727 -15.85 31.78 1.43
C ILE A 727 -16.34 30.67 0.51
N VAL A 728 -16.61 29.50 1.09
CA VAL A 728 -17.19 28.34 0.41
C VAL A 728 -18.64 28.18 0.84
N ARG A 729 -19.57 28.12 -0.13
CA ARG A 729 -20.99 27.86 0.11
C ARG A 729 -21.42 26.55 -0.51
N GLU A 730 -22.14 25.73 0.24
CA GLU A 730 -22.84 24.59 -0.35
C GLU A 730 -24.11 25.04 -1.07
N MET A 731 -24.29 24.52 -2.28
CA MET A 731 -25.44 24.67 -3.15
C MET A 731 -26.23 23.35 -3.18
N PRO A 732 -27.15 23.12 -2.22
CA PRO A 732 -27.81 21.83 -2.08
C PRO A 732 -28.74 21.53 -3.26
N LEU A 733 -28.74 20.27 -3.70
CA LEU A 733 -29.64 19.72 -4.72
C LEU A 733 -30.76 18.93 -4.05
N ASN A 734 -31.99 19.11 -4.52
CA ASN A 734 -33.13 18.32 -4.04
C ASN A 734 -33.18 16.93 -4.72
N LYS A 735 -34.15 16.09 -4.32
CA LYS A 735 -34.32 14.74 -4.89
C LYS A 735 -34.58 14.73 -6.41
N ARG A 736 -35.06 15.82 -7.01
CA ARG A 736 -35.30 15.97 -8.45
C ARG A 736 -34.07 16.48 -9.21
N GLY A 737 -32.95 16.68 -8.51
CA GLY A 737 -31.73 17.26 -9.06
C GLY A 737 -31.86 18.75 -9.34
N GLU A 738 -32.73 19.48 -8.63
CA GLU A 738 -32.86 20.94 -8.78
C GLU A 738 -32.09 21.64 -7.65
N LEU A 739 -31.47 22.77 -7.97
CA LEU A 739 -30.83 23.63 -6.98
C LEU A 739 -31.90 24.22 -6.05
N VAL A 740 -31.69 24.09 -4.74
CA VAL A 740 -32.60 24.63 -3.72
C VAL A 740 -32.40 26.16 -3.57
N LYS A 741 -31.26 26.69 -4.02
CA LYS A 741 -30.91 28.11 -3.98
C LYS A 741 -30.46 28.57 -5.38
N ALA A 742 -30.81 29.80 -5.74
CA ALA A 742 -30.30 30.43 -6.97
C ALA A 742 -28.78 30.63 -6.89
N TRP A 743 -28.12 30.70 -8.06
CA TRP A 743 -26.69 30.95 -8.13
C TRP A 743 -26.35 32.34 -7.57
N PRO A 744 -25.35 32.46 -6.70
CA PRO A 744 -24.90 33.76 -6.24
C PRO A 744 -24.43 34.60 -7.42
N GLY A 745 -24.95 35.83 -7.52
CA GLY A 745 -24.56 36.80 -8.55
C GLY A 745 -24.91 36.41 -9.99
N GLY A 746 -25.83 35.47 -10.22
CA GLY A 746 -26.23 35.09 -11.59
C GLY A 746 -25.14 34.35 -12.37
N PHE A 747 -24.28 33.57 -11.70
CA PHE A 747 -23.07 32.96 -12.28
C PHE A 747 -23.25 32.17 -13.59
N PHE A 748 -24.41 31.55 -13.83
CA PHE A 748 -24.75 30.89 -15.10
C PHE A 748 -25.91 31.58 -15.84
N GLU A 749 -26.35 32.74 -15.35
CA GLU A 749 -27.44 33.54 -15.91
C GLU A 749 -26.93 34.53 -16.97
N GLU A 750 -25.62 34.80 -17.01
CA GLU A 750 -24.97 35.68 -18.01
C GLU A 750 -25.23 35.24 -19.46
N GLU A 751 -25.32 33.93 -19.75
CA GLU A 751 -25.67 33.45 -21.09
C GLU A 751 -27.10 33.82 -21.50
N MET A 752 -28.03 33.97 -20.54
CA MET A 752 -29.39 34.43 -20.84
C MET A 752 -29.39 35.93 -21.15
N ASP A 753 -28.58 36.73 -20.44
CA ASP A 753 -28.46 38.16 -20.67
C ASP A 753 -27.80 38.50 -22.02
N GLU A 754 -26.94 37.62 -22.56
CA GLU A 754 -26.34 37.79 -23.89
C GLU A 754 -27.27 37.33 -25.05
N ILE A 755 -28.34 36.58 -24.75
CA ILE A 755 -29.33 36.11 -25.73
C ILE A 755 -30.48 37.12 -25.94
N PHE A 756 -30.79 37.91 -24.92
CA PHE A 756 -31.89 38.89 -24.91
C PHE A 756 -31.39 40.33 -24.99
#